data_AF-A0A367ZQM1-F1
#
_entry.id   AF-A0A367ZQM1-F1
#
_cell.length_a   1.000
_cell.length_b   1.000
_cell.length_c   1.000
_cell.angle_alpha   90.00
_cell.angle_beta   90.00
_cell.angle_gamma   90.00
#
_symmetry.space_group_name_H-M   'P 1'
#
loop_
_entity.id
_entity.type
_entity.pdbx_description
1 polymer ?
#
loop_
_entity_poly.entity_id
_entity_poly.type
_entity_poly.pdbx_seq_one_letter_code
_entity_poly.pdbx_strand_id
1 'polypeptide(L)'
;MMLVVVLGVLVVLALLGFSLNSSVGDMINWSTLFSTTLMMDQAALEIATVVFAAVGRAVGDQAGPVYQALVMGPAAGTLPRVWSEPIALPEAKGVTMTVAGLTLSYAKEADLNPALGWKDPWEKTFRLTLDLTLSGGRSKVRAIRRTYRFVKQGKVQRLALPLLSKFTLYVTSPEPTDETRAGYNCFDNFIDGKRGETSPVMPLAFLHSRERPSGLDLRRKGWVFLGGDQELQLHVTSGNDPECGEFFQFLNIGKPERSPPMFTFTTVPPTPAFTNGVRFLDSAVQAKVSLRGSYFGFYKWDRKEGSDMNFQGVLQRFFGGAEHRTMSSSCLHLLGNFSFPSPTIVVGKVKRVFPYYSGILYEASGEGGSDKFVDVLENPAPLETTAGVIENFWNTVPLTLSFSGAAFGRPFIELPPDEVAAETLFRSQEEYLKFASNLMSEPMNRAFDYFVNDSGKFPPPEKFAQVTGNPVEMTGEAVTITDPTTGQTLFAGDGRALTTDLLLRDRVSLVFETPAEFAAACLRGTVLDLQGQVVLVKGPVSLPRGVTVPTPGVLAARGDIVVQGEVKPCPAGPLTLVAIGGDIVLQTVNEEVWAHLVALDGTVYPATPNPVKIIGGIAVKSLRPLNPKGWPGGGTVTYDDRLDPAGRERSRAYTVQLADYYDDFRMERE
;
A
#
# COMPACT_ATOMS: atom_id res chain seq x y z
N MET A 1 -54.46 -24.80 95.28
CA MET A 1 -53.21 -24.04 95.02
C MET A 1 -52.26 -24.78 94.08
N MET A 2 -51.89 -26.04 94.36
CA MET A 2 -50.94 -26.80 93.53
C MET A 2 -51.38 -26.96 92.06
N LEU A 3 -52.66 -27.23 91.80
CA LEU A 3 -53.22 -27.33 90.44
C LEU A 3 -53.06 -26.03 89.63
N VAL A 4 -53.24 -24.87 90.26
CA VAL A 4 -53.15 -23.55 89.62
C VAL A 4 -51.69 -23.22 89.28
N VAL A 5 -50.75 -23.60 90.14
CA VAL A 5 -49.31 -23.46 89.88
C VAL A 5 -48.88 -24.37 88.73
N VAL A 6 -49.34 -25.62 88.70
CA VAL A 6 -49.05 -26.56 87.60
C VAL A 6 -49.63 -26.05 86.27
N LEU A 7 -50.86 -25.54 86.26
CA LEU A 7 -51.47 -24.97 85.05
C LEU A 7 -50.72 -23.73 84.58
N GLY A 8 -50.32 -22.84 85.50
CA GLY A 8 -49.53 -21.64 85.19
C GLY A 8 -48.18 -21.99 84.58
N VAL A 9 -47.47 -22.99 85.13
CA VAL A 9 -46.21 -23.49 84.57
C VAL A 9 -46.41 -24.09 83.18
N LEU A 10 -47.47 -24.87 82.95
CA LEU A 10 -47.76 -25.44 81.63
C LEU A 10 -48.08 -24.37 80.58
N VAL A 11 -48.81 -23.32 80.94
CA VAL A 11 -49.09 -22.19 80.04
C VAL A 11 -47.82 -21.41 79.70
N VAL A 12 -46.95 -21.15 80.68
CA VAL A 12 -45.66 -20.50 80.44
C VAL A 12 -44.76 -21.35 79.55
N LEU A 13 -44.70 -22.67 79.77
CA LEU A 13 -43.94 -23.59 78.92
C LEU A 13 -44.53 -23.68 77.50
N ALA A 14 -45.85 -23.63 77.33
CA ALA A 14 -46.50 -23.61 76.02
C ALA A 14 -46.22 -22.29 75.27
N LEU A 15 -46.26 -21.15 75.96
CA LEU A 15 -45.91 -19.85 75.38
C LEU A 15 -44.43 -19.77 75.01
N LEU A 16 -43.53 -20.27 75.87
CA LEU A 16 -42.10 -20.37 75.58
C LEU A 16 -41.82 -21.33 74.41
N GLY A 17 -42.48 -22.49 74.38
CA GLY A 17 -42.39 -23.44 73.27
C GLY A 17 -42.88 -22.85 71.94
N PHE A 18 -43.97 -22.08 71.96
CA PHE A 18 -44.48 -21.37 70.78
C PHE A 18 -43.55 -20.23 70.33
N SER A 19 -43.01 -19.46 71.29
CA SER A 19 -42.06 -18.38 71.02
C SER A 19 -40.71 -18.91 70.48
N LEU A 20 -40.21 -20.01 71.04
CA LEU A 20 -39.00 -20.69 70.54
C LEU A 20 -39.24 -21.29 69.16
N ASN A 21 -40.39 -21.95 68.93
CA ASN A 21 -40.69 -22.54 67.62
C ASN A 21 -40.89 -21.47 66.53
N SER A 22 -41.50 -20.33 66.85
CA SER A 22 -41.62 -19.20 65.93
C SER A 22 -40.26 -18.53 65.66
N SER A 23 -39.47 -18.25 66.69
CA SER A 23 -38.14 -17.63 66.54
C SER A 23 -37.14 -18.54 65.79
N VAL A 24 -37.11 -19.83 66.10
CA VAL A 24 -36.26 -20.81 65.40
C VAL A 24 -36.76 -21.04 63.97
N GLY A 25 -38.08 -21.09 63.76
CA GLY A 25 -38.69 -21.14 62.44
C GLY A 25 -38.31 -19.95 61.57
N ASP A 26 -38.33 -18.74 62.11
CA ASP A 26 -37.92 -17.52 61.43
C ASP A 26 -36.42 -17.52 61.12
N MET A 27 -35.56 -17.93 62.06
CA MET A 27 -34.12 -18.07 61.81
C MET A 27 -33.81 -19.09 60.71
N ILE A 28 -34.49 -20.25 60.70
CA ILE A 28 -34.32 -21.28 59.66
C ILE A 28 -34.80 -20.76 58.30
N ASN A 29 -35.91 -20.02 58.27
CA ASN A 29 -36.41 -19.39 57.04
C ASN A 29 -35.43 -18.33 56.52
N TRP A 30 -34.89 -17.47 57.39
CA TRP A 30 -33.87 -16.48 57.04
C TRP A 30 -32.58 -17.11 56.55
N SER A 31 -32.07 -18.14 57.24
CA SER A 31 -30.88 -18.88 56.81
C SER A 31 -31.10 -19.54 55.45
N THR A 32 -32.26 -20.17 55.24
CA THR A 32 -32.59 -20.81 53.96
C THR A 32 -32.73 -19.78 52.83
N LEU A 33 -33.37 -18.64 53.09
CA LEU A 33 -33.50 -17.52 52.15
C LEU A 33 -32.13 -16.96 51.77
N PHE A 34 -31.24 -16.78 52.75
CA PHE A 34 -29.89 -16.27 52.54
C PHE A 34 -29.02 -17.26 51.76
N SER A 35 -29.03 -18.55 52.11
CA SER A 35 -28.29 -19.58 51.37
C SER A 35 -28.80 -19.73 49.94
N THR A 36 -30.13 -19.72 49.72
CA THR A 36 -30.72 -19.80 48.37
C THR A 36 -30.33 -18.58 47.54
N THR A 37 -30.38 -17.39 48.15
CA THR A 37 -29.91 -16.14 47.55
C THR A 37 -28.45 -16.21 47.12
N LEU A 38 -27.55 -16.67 47.99
CA LEU A 38 -26.12 -16.74 47.70
C LEU A 38 -25.81 -17.75 46.59
N MET A 39 -26.54 -18.87 46.55
CA MET A 39 -26.46 -19.82 45.43
C MET A 39 -26.96 -19.22 44.12
N MET A 40 -28.04 -18.42 44.15
CA MET A 40 -28.53 -17.71 42.97
C MET A 40 -27.52 -16.67 42.47
N ASP A 41 -26.87 -15.93 43.36
CA ASP A 41 -25.83 -14.97 43.01
C ASP A 41 -24.64 -15.68 42.33
N GLN A 42 -24.17 -16.79 42.90
CA GLN A 42 -23.07 -17.60 42.34
C GLN A 42 -23.44 -18.20 40.97
N ALA A 43 -24.63 -18.80 40.84
CA ALA A 43 -25.07 -19.36 39.57
C ALA A 43 -25.25 -18.30 38.50
N ALA A 44 -25.70 -17.09 38.87
CA ALA A 44 -25.82 -15.98 37.96
C ALA A 44 -24.45 -15.55 37.40
N LEU A 45 -23.43 -15.50 38.26
CA LEU A 45 -22.04 -15.22 37.88
C LEU A 45 -21.48 -16.27 36.90
N GLU A 46 -21.70 -17.55 37.20
CA GLU A 46 -21.26 -18.67 36.35
C GLU A 46 -21.94 -18.65 34.98
N ILE A 47 -23.26 -18.45 34.95
CA ILE A 47 -24.01 -18.30 33.70
C ILE A 47 -23.49 -17.13 32.88
N ALA A 48 -23.31 -15.95 33.51
CA ALA A 48 -22.80 -14.77 32.83
C ALA A 48 -21.42 -15.02 32.22
N THR A 49 -20.53 -15.69 32.97
CA THR A 49 -19.18 -16.05 32.51
C THR A 49 -19.25 -16.98 31.28
N VAL A 50 -20.07 -18.02 31.32
CA VAL A 50 -20.25 -18.95 30.20
C VAL A 50 -20.84 -18.24 28.97
N VAL A 51 -21.85 -17.40 29.17
CA VAL A 51 -22.51 -16.64 28.10
C VAL A 51 -21.53 -15.67 27.45
N PHE A 52 -20.85 -14.83 28.21
CA PHE A 52 -19.90 -13.87 27.65
C PHE A 52 -18.69 -14.56 27.00
N ALA A 53 -18.22 -15.69 27.52
CA ALA A 53 -17.17 -16.48 26.88
C ALA A 53 -17.64 -17.09 25.55
N ALA A 54 -18.88 -17.57 25.47
CA ALA A 54 -19.47 -18.07 24.23
C ALA A 54 -19.63 -16.95 23.18
N VAL A 55 -20.07 -15.76 23.61
CA VAL A 55 -20.17 -14.58 22.74
C VAL A 55 -18.79 -14.15 22.26
N GLY A 56 -17.79 -14.13 23.14
CA GLY A 56 -16.39 -13.82 22.81
C GLY A 56 -15.83 -14.73 21.71
N ARG A 57 -16.17 -16.03 21.74
CA ARG A 57 -15.83 -16.94 20.64
C ARG A 57 -16.64 -16.67 19.37
N ALA A 58 -17.93 -16.41 19.51
CA ALA A 58 -18.84 -16.20 18.39
C ALA A 58 -18.55 -14.91 17.60
N VAL A 59 -18.01 -13.88 18.25
CA VAL A 59 -17.58 -12.64 17.55
C VAL A 59 -16.33 -12.83 16.69
N GLY A 60 -15.56 -13.90 16.90
CA GLY A 60 -14.42 -14.25 16.04
C GLY A 60 -14.82 -14.75 14.65
N ASP A 61 -16.06 -15.22 14.48
CA ASP A 61 -16.61 -15.59 13.18
C ASP A 61 -17.25 -14.37 12.51
N GLN A 62 -16.55 -13.77 11.55
CA GLN A 62 -17.01 -12.60 10.81
C GLN A 62 -18.28 -12.87 9.97
N ALA A 63 -18.56 -14.13 9.61
CA ALA A 63 -19.80 -14.51 8.93
C ALA A 63 -20.94 -14.79 9.92
N GLY A 64 -20.61 -14.94 11.21
CA GLY A 64 -21.54 -15.29 12.27
C GLY A 64 -22.56 -14.20 12.57
N PRO A 65 -23.77 -14.56 13.03
CA PRO A 65 -24.86 -13.61 13.23
C PRO A 65 -24.61 -12.64 14.40
N VAL A 66 -23.79 -13.03 15.39
CA VAL A 66 -23.38 -12.13 16.49
C VAL A 66 -22.47 -11.01 15.95
N TYR A 67 -21.46 -11.36 15.16
CA TYR A 67 -20.58 -10.37 14.53
C TYR A 67 -21.37 -9.42 13.62
N GLN A 68 -22.24 -9.98 12.76
CA GLN A 68 -23.05 -9.18 11.86
C GLN A 68 -23.98 -8.21 12.60
N ALA A 69 -24.59 -8.62 13.73
CA ALA A 69 -25.40 -7.71 14.54
C ALA A 69 -24.57 -6.53 15.11
N LEU A 70 -23.38 -6.81 15.64
CA LEU A 70 -22.52 -5.80 16.26
C LEU A 70 -21.86 -4.87 15.24
N VAL A 71 -21.52 -5.36 14.05
CA VAL A 71 -20.87 -4.56 13.01
C VAL A 71 -21.91 -3.92 12.09
N MET A 72 -22.77 -4.72 11.47
CA MET A 72 -23.68 -4.28 10.40
C MET A 72 -25.14 -4.08 10.86
N GLY A 73 -25.51 -4.58 12.03
CA GLY A 73 -26.87 -4.48 12.58
C GLY A 73 -27.25 -3.08 13.08
N PRO A 74 -28.49 -2.90 13.54
CA PRO A 74 -28.98 -1.62 14.08
C PRO A 74 -28.18 -1.19 15.33
N ALA A 75 -28.33 0.08 15.73
CA ALA A 75 -27.67 0.68 16.88
C ALA A 75 -27.92 -0.08 18.20
N ALA A 76 -29.08 -0.72 18.35
CA ALA A 76 -29.37 -1.59 19.48
C ALA A 76 -30.23 -2.78 19.05
N GLY A 77 -30.14 -3.89 19.78
CA GLY A 77 -30.90 -5.10 19.47
C GLY A 77 -30.62 -6.25 20.43
N THR A 78 -31.17 -7.42 20.12
CA THR A 78 -30.88 -8.67 20.83
C THR A 78 -29.91 -9.53 20.04
N LEU A 79 -28.98 -10.18 20.72
CA LEU A 79 -28.05 -11.12 20.11
C LEU A 79 -28.66 -12.53 20.06
N PRO A 80 -28.40 -13.28 18.97
CA PRO A 80 -28.81 -14.67 18.91
C PRO A 80 -28.08 -15.49 19.98
N ARG A 81 -28.73 -16.56 20.44
CA ARG A 81 -28.16 -17.49 21.39
C ARG A 81 -27.00 -18.26 20.77
N VAL A 82 -25.82 -18.20 21.40
CA VAL A 82 -24.60 -18.89 20.94
C VAL A 82 -23.99 -19.86 21.94
N TRP A 83 -24.65 -20.07 23.08
CA TRP A 83 -24.26 -21.05 24.11
C TRP A 83 -25.20 -22.26 24.09
N SER A 84 -24.65 -23.44 24.40
CA SER A 84 -25.38 -24.71 24.45
C SER A 84 -26.25 -24.85 25.71
N GLU A 85 -27.33 -25.65 25.64
CA GLU A 85 -28.11 -26.08 26.82
C GLU A 85 -27.86 -27.54 27.21
N PRO A 86 -28.02 -27.87 28.52
CA PRO A 86 -28.28 -26.96 29.64
C PRO A 86 -27.00 -26.46 30.34
N ILE A 87 -26.98 -25.19 30.76
CA ILE A 87 -25.93 -24.68 31.68
C ILE A 87 -26.17 -25.36 33.04
N ALA A 88 -25.22 -26.17 33.50
CA ALA A 88 -25.34 -26.86 34.79
C ALA A 88 -25.43 -25.82 35.91
N LEU A 89 -26.47 -25.94 36.74
CA LEU A 89 -26.66 -25.06 37.90
C LEU A 89 -26.18 -25.78 39.17
N PRO A 90 -25.67 -25.06 40.17
CA PRO A 90 -25.33 -25.64 41.46
C PRO A 90 -26.53 -26.34 42.09
N GLU A 91 -26.39 -27.63 42.39
CA GLU A 91 -27.42 -28.40 43.10
C GLU A 91 -27.11 -28.42 44.60
N ALA A 92 -28.05 -27.95 45.43
CA ALA A 92 -28.03 -28.15 46.87
C ALA A 92 -29.22 -29.00 47.31
N LYS A 93 -29.04 -29.80 48.37
CA LYS A 93 -30.07 -30.68 48.90
C LYS A 93 -31.38 -29.91 49.15
N GLY A 94 -32.37 -30.20 48.30
CA GLY A 94 -33.72 -29.66 48.40
C GLY A 94 -33.92 -28.26 47.81
N VAL A 95 -32.97 -27.66 47.08
CA VAL A 95 -33.18 -26.41 46.34
C VAL A 95 -33.07 -26.70 44.85
N THR A 96 -34.17 -26.52 44.10
CA THR A 96 -34.14 -26.58 42.64
C THR A 96 -33.99 -25.18 42.09
N MET A 97 -32.98 -24.96 41.26
CA MET A 97 -32.76 -23.71 40.53
C MET A 97 -33.12 -23.90 39.06
N THR A 98 -33.77 -22.90 38.47
CA THR A 98 -34.08 -22.88 37.04
C THR A 98 -33.80 -21.51 36.46
N VAL A 99 -33.33 -21.49 35.21
CA VAL A 99 -33.25 -20.27 34.40
C VAL A 99 -34.65 -19.99 33.84
N ALA A 100 -35.29 -18.93 34.34
CA ALA A 100 -36.65 -18.53 33.94
C ALA A 100 -36.66 -17.56 32.75
N GLY A 101 -35.52 -16.91 32.48
CA GLY A 101 -35.33 -16.00 31.35
C GLY A 101 -33.86 -15.68 31.18
N LEU A 102 -33.40 -15.57 29.93
CA LEU A 102 -32.03 -15.24 29.60
C LEU A 102 -32.01 -14.51 28.27
N THR A 103 -31.76 -13.19 28.31
CA THR A 103 -31.75 -12.33 27.13
C THR A 103 -30.43 -11.59 27.08
N LEU A 104 -29.73 -11.68 25.95
CA LEU A 104 -28.54 -10.89 25.68
C LEU A 104 -28.90 -9.79 24.68
N SER A 105 -28.75 -8.54 25.09
CA SER A 105 -28.95 -7.37 24.26
C SER A 105 -27.65 -6.60 24.06
N TYR A 106 -27.62 -5.75 23.04
CA TYR A 106 -26.50 -4.88 22.77
C TYR A 106 -26.99 -3.45 22.45
N ALA A 107 -26.14 -2.47 22.74
CA ALA A 107 -26.32 -1.07 22.35
C ALA A 107 -24.96 -0.48 21.94
N LYS A 108 -24.86 0.02 20.72
CA LYS A 108 -23.69 0.70 20.17
C LYS A 108 -23.69 2.15 20.66
N GLU A 109 -22.55 2.65 21.10
CA GLU A 109 -22.42 4.06 21.47
C GLU A 109 -22.35 4.96 20.22
N ALA A 110 -21.89 4.39 19.09
CA ALA A 110 -21.94 5.00 17.78
C ALA A 110 -22.06 3.93 16.68
N ASP A 111 -22.87 4.20 15.65
CA ASP A 111 -22.99 3.31 14.50
C ASP A 111 -21.73 3.35 13.64
N LEU A 112 -21.31 2.19 13.10
CA LEU A 112 -20.31 2.15 12.03
C LEU A 112 -20.83 2.94 10.83
N ASN A 113 -19.95 3.71 10.19
CA ASN A 113 -20.30 4.38 8.95
C ASN A 113 -19.34 3.90 7.85
N PRO A 114 -19.61 2.74 7.24
CA PRO A 114 -18.80 2.22 6.15
C PRO A 114 -18.72 3.18 4.96
N ALA A 115 -19.67 4.11 4.82
CA ALA A 115 -19.68 5.14 3.78
C ALA A 115 -18.74 6.33 4.08
N LEU A 116 -18.16 6.42 5.28
CA LEU A 116 -17.02 7.32 5.52
C LEU A 116 -15.71 6.72 5.02
N GLY A 117 -15.70 5.47 4.55
CA GLY A 117 -14.48 4.81 4.09
C GLY A 117 -13.42 4.90 5.18
N TRP A 118 -12.19 5.25 4.85
CA TRP A 118 -11.09 5.50 5.81
C TRP A 118 -11.33 6.59 6.86
N LYS A 119 -12.34 7.46 6.69
CA LYS A 119 -12.70 8.51 7.67
C LYS A 119 -13.61 8.01 8.79
N ASP A 120 -14.10 6.77 8.71
CA ASP A 120 -14.88 6.18 9.82
C ASP A 120 -13.98 6.05 11.07
N PRO A 121 -14.42 6.51 12.25
CA PRO A 121 -13.64 6.37 13.48
C PRO A 121 -13.18 4.93 13.71
N TRP A 122 -11.89 4.77 14.03
CA TRP A 122 -11.18 3.48 14.06
C TRP A 122 -11.66 2.54 15.14
N GLU A 123 -12.13 3.09 16.25
CA GLU A 123 -12.64 2.37 17.40
C GLU A 123 -14.04 2.90 17.74
N LYS A 124 -14.98 1.99 17.93
CA LYS A 124 -16.32 2.29 18.44
C LYS A 124 -16.66 1.34 19.57
N THR A 125 -17.25 1.87 20.61
CA THR A 125 -17.65 1.13 21.80
C THR A 125 -19.08 0.65 21.70
N PHE A 126 -19.36 -0.48 22.32
CA PHE A 126 -20.70 -0.99 22.52
C PHE A 126 -20.84 -1.61 23.90
N ARG A 127 -22.08 -1.72 24.35
CA ARG A 127 -22.46 -2.34 25.60
C ARG A 127 -23.23 -3.62 25.30
N LEU A 128 -22.86 -4.71 25.95
CA LEU A 128 -23.66 -5.93 26.03
C LEU A 128 -24.34 -5.97 27.39
N THR A 129 -25.65 -6.23 27.38
CA THR A 129 -26.45 -6.36 28.59
C THR A 129 -27.08 -7.74 28.61
N LEU A 130 -26.71 -8.55 29.60
CA LEU A 130 -27.30 -9.84 29.89
C LEU A 130 -28.33 -9.68 31.01
N ASP A 131 -29.60 -9.81 30.66
CA ASP A 131 -30.69 -9.89 31.63
C ASP A 131 -30.98 -11.38 31.90
N LEU A 132 -30.67 -11.84 33.11
CA LEU A 132 -30.85 -13.21 33.57
C LEU A 132 -31.91 -13.23 34.68
N THR A 133 -32.89 -14.11 34.57
CA THR A 133 -33.85 -14.36 35.63
C THR A 133 -33.70 -15.77 36.16
N LEU A 134 -33.38 -15.90 37.44
CA LEU A 134 -33.29 -17.18 38.14
C LEU A 134 -34.51 -17.36 39.06
N SER A 135 -34.99 -18.60 39.13
CA SER A 135 -35.98 -19.05 40.10
C SER A 135 -35.38 -20.17 40.94
N GLY A 136 -35.42 -20.04 42.27
CA GLY A 136 -34.82 -21.02 43.20
C GLY A 136 -35.72 -21.28 44.40
N GLY A 137 -35.92 -22.55 44.78
CA GLY A 137 -36.69 -22.86 45.99
C GLY A 137 -36.86 -24.35 46.26
N ARG A 138 -37.38 -24.67 47.45
CA ARG A 138 -37.65 -26.06 47.87
C ARG A 138 -38.99 -26.62 47.36
N SER A 139 -39.89 -25.75 46.89
CA SER A 139 -41.16 -26.12 46.26
C SER A 139 -41.63 -24.99 45.34
N LYS A 140 -42.51 -25.29 44.37
CA LYS A 140 -43.05 -24.30 43.41
C LYS A 140 -43.76 -23.10 44.08
N VAL A 141 -44.19 -23.23 45.33
CA VAL A 141 -44.98 -22.21 46.08
C VAL A 141 -44.09 -21.28 46.91
N ARG A 142 -42.82 -21.64 47.16
CA ARG A 142 -41.83 -20.83 47.88
C ARG A 142 -40.59 -20.55 47.02
N ALA A 143 -40.80 -20.36 45.72
CA ALA A 143 -39.72 -20.03 44.80
C ALA A 143 -39.38 -18.54 44.89
N ILE A 144 -38.11 -18.25 45.12
CA ILE A 144 -37.54 -16.91 45.05
C ILE A 144 -37.18 -16.66 43.60
N ARG A 145 -37.65 -15.55 43.05
CA ARG A 145 -37.28 -15.09 41.71
C ARG A 145 -36.37 -13.89 41.85
N ARG A 146 -35.24 -13.89 41.16
CA ARG A 146 -34.32 -12.75 41.09
C ARG A 146 -33.93 -12.48 39.65
N THR A 147 -33.83 -11.21 39.32
CA THR A 147 -33.33 -10.73 38.04
C THR A 147 -31.94 -10.14 38.27
N TYR A 148 -31.01 -10.56 37.44
CA TYR A 148 -29.64 -10.09 37.43
C TYR A 148 -29.41 -9.39 36.10
N ARG A 149 -28.84 -8.19 36.16
CA ARG A 149 -28.34 -7.50 34.98
C ARG A 149 -26.82 -7.48 35.02
N PHE A 150 -26.21 -8.04 33.99
CA PHE A 150 -24.76 -8.00 33.80
C PHE A 150 -24.41 -7.18 32.58
N VAL A 151 -23.49 -6.23 32.74
CA VAL A 151 -23.07 -5.36 31.66
C VAL A 151 -21.59 -5.64 31.33
N LYS A 152 -21.31 -5.94 30.05
CA LYS A 152 -19.93 -6.06 29.53
C LYS A 152 -19.73 -5.04 28.40
N GLN A 153 -18.63 -4.31 28.45
CA GLN A 153 -18.24 -3.42 27.35
C GLN A 153 -17.48 -4.20 26.29
N GLY A 154 -17.67 -3.80 25.04
CA GLY A 154 -16.91 -4.27 23.90
C GLY A 154 -16.56 -3.12 22.99
N LYS A 155 -15.66 -3.39 22.05
CA LYS A 155 -15.25 -2.43 21.04
C LYS A 155 -15.19 -3.10 19.66
N VAL A 156 -15.58 -2.33 18.66
CA VAL A 156 -15.40 -2.66 17.25
C VAL A 156 -14.22 -1.84 16.76
N GLN A 157 -13.21 -2.53 16.25
CA GLN A 157 -11.98 -1.92 15.79
C GLN A 157 -11.76 -2.22 14.31
N ARG A 158 -11.37 -1.20 13.55
CA ARG A 158 -10.99 -1.36 12.15
C ARG A 158 -9.49 -1.63 11.99
N LEU A 159 -9.15 -2.76 11.39
CA LEU A 159 -7.77 -3.20 11.13
C LEU A 159 -7.19 -2.69 9.80
N ALA A 160 -8.04 -2.27 8.85
CA ALA A 160 -7.56 -1.72 7.59
C ALA A 160 -6.80 -0.39 7.81
N LEU A 161 -5.61 -0.25 7.23
CA LEU A 161 -4.88 1.01 7.29
C LEU A 161 -5.37 1.97 6.19
N PRO A 162 -5.60 3.26 6.49
CA PRO A 162 -6.09 4.22 5.53
C PRO A 162 -5.06 4.42 4.41
N LEU A 163 -5.53 4.49 3.15
CA LEU A 163 -4.75 4.76 1.92
C LEU A 163 -3.68 3.71 1.58
N LEU A 164 -2.85 3.30 2.54
CA LEU A 164 -1.79 2.29 2.39
C LEU A 164 -2.31 0.95 1.92
N SER A 165 -3.45 0.53 2.45
CA SER A 165 -4.05 -0.75 2.06
C SER A 165 -4.58 -0.77 0.63
N LYS A 166 -4.60 0.37 -0.08
CA LYS A 166 -4.86 0.43 -1.54
C LYS A 166 -3.58 0.43 -2.36
N PHE A 167 -2.42 0.72 -1.77
CA PHE A 167 -1.14 0.75 -2.46
C PHE A 167 -0.41 -0.58 -2.35
N THR A 168 0.02 -1.12 -3.48
CA THR A 168 0.97 -2.24 -3.56
C THR A 168 2.37 -1.77 -3.15
N LEU A 169 2.70 -0.53 -3.52
CA LEU A 169 3.93 0.18 -3.13
C LEU A 169 3.59 1.61 -2.73
N TYR A 170 4.10 2.03 -1.58
CA TYR A 170 3.99 3.39 -1.07
C TYR A 170 5.35 3.86 -0.54
N VAL A 171 5.94 4.86 -1.19
CA VAL A 171 7.24 5.43 -0.82
C VAL A 171 7.09 6.93 -0.56
N THR A 172 7.31 7.37 0.68
CA THR A 172 7.09 8.78 1.07
C THR A 172 8.26 9.70 0.71
N SER A 173 9.46 9.17 0.54
CA SER A 173 10.67 9.93 0.22
C SER A 173 11.56 9.07 -0.68
N PRO A 174 11.16 8.88 -1.95
CA PRO A 174 11.96 8.12 -2.90
C PRO A 174 13.34 8.78 -3.06
N GLU A 175 14.38 7.98 -3.31
CA GLU A 175 15.72 8.53 -3.52
C GLU A 175 15.76 9.37 -4.82
N PRO A 176 16.55 10.46 -4.86
CA PRO A 176 16.72 11.22 -6.09
C PRO A 176 17.37 10.38 -7.19
N THR A 177 16.88 10.53 -8.41
CA THR A 177 17.28 9.77 -9.60
C THR A 177 17.78 10.65 -10.73
N ASP A 178 18.30 11.84 -10.41
CA ASP A 178 18.96 12.66 -11.41
C ASP A 178 20.13 11.89 -12.06
N GLU A 179 20.54 12.35 -13.24
CA GLU A 179 21.61 11.76 -14.05
C GLU A 179 22.97 11.64 -13.32
N THR A 180 23.09 12.26 -12.15
CA THR A 180 24.29 12.25 -11.31
C THR A 180 24.24 11.22 -10.17
N ARG A 181 23.09 10.57 -9.94
CA ARG A 181 22.88 9.67 -8.80
C ARG A 181 22.45 8.27 -9.24
N ALA A 182 23.10 7.25 -8.66
CA ALA A 182 22.84 5.84 -8.94
C ALA A 182 21.49 5.30 -8.41
N GLY A 183 20.55 6.16 -7.99
CA GLY A 183 19.63 5.85 -6.89
C GLY A 183 18.42 4.95 -7.17
N TYR A 184 17.73 5.07 -8.31
CA TYR A 184 16.48 4.30 -8.51
C TYR A 184 16.18 4.00 -9.98
N ASN A 185 17.25 3.81 -10.76
CA ASN A 185 17.20 3.34 -12.15
C ASN A 185 17.86 1.94 -12.31
N CYS A 186 18.23 1.28 -11.21
CA CYS A 186 19.08 0.08 -11.24
C CYS A 186 18.38 -1.24 -11.62
N PHE A 187 17.09 -1.22 -11.94
CA PHE A 187 16.44 -2.42 -12.45
C PHE A 187 16.58 -2.41 -13.97
N ASP A 188 17.75 -2.83 -14.48
CA ASP A 188 17.79 -3.30 -15.86
C ASP A 188 16.85 -4.49 -15.93
N ASN A 189 15.65 -4.22 -16.43
CA ASN A 189 14.65 -5.23 -16.62
C ASN A 189 14.34 -5.26 -18.09
N PHE A 190 14.65 -6.39 -18.69
CA PHE A 190 14.40 -6.56 -20.09
C PHE A 190 12.96 -6.95 -20.33
N ILE A 191 12.57 -6.82 -21.59
CA ILE A 191 11.35 -7.32 -22.19
C ILE A 191 10.86 -8.72 -21.72
N ASP A 192 11.75 -9.59 -21.23
CA ASP A 192 11.39 -10.94 -20.73
C ASP A 192 11.43 -11.10 -19.19
N GLY A 193 11.54 -10.01 -18.44
CA GLY A 193 11.62 -10.06 -16.98
C GLY A 193 12.98 -10.54 -16.45
N LYS A 194 14.00 -10.66 -17.30
CA LYS A 194 15.35 -11.08 -16.90
C LYS A 194 16.26 -9.89 -16.61
N ARG A 195 17.26 -10.18 -15.79
CA ARG A 195 18.34 -9.27 -15.42
C ARG A 195 19.18 -8.84 -16.62
N GLY A 196 19.53 -7.55 -16.66
CA GLY A 196 20.68 -6.97 -17.36
C GLY A 196 21.92 -7.87 -17.39
N GLU A 197 22.55 -8.11 -18.55
CA GLU A 197 23.89 -8.72 -18.55
C GLU A 197 24.91 -7.89 -17.75
N THR A 198 24.69 -6.57 -17.68
CA THR A 198 25.52 -5.59 -16.97
C THR A 198 24.95 -5.16 -15.60
N SER A 199 23.73 -5.56 -15.25
CA SER A 199 23.09 -5.07 -14.02
C SER A 199 23.63 -5.77 -12.79
N PRO A 200 23.96 -5.06 -11.70
CA PRO A 200 24.25 -5.68 -10.41
C PRO A 200 22.99 -6.10 -9.61
N VAL A 201 21.77 -5.78 -10.08
CA VAL A 201 20.50 -5.98 -9.35
C VAL A 201 19.46 -6.73 -10.19
N MET A 202 18.67 -7.58 -9.53
CA MET A 202 17.48 -8.23 -10.14
C MET A 202 16.23 -7.35 -10.02
N PRO A 203 15.27 -7.41 -10.96
CA PRO A 203 14.05 -6.60 -10.90
C PRO A 203 13.16 -6.94 -9.69
N LEU A 204 12.53 -5.90 -9.12
CA LEU A 204 11.41 -6.04 -8.20
C LEU A 204 10.09 -5.86 -8.97
N ALA A 205 9.33 -6.93 -9.14
CA ALA A 205 8.08 -6.91 -9.87
C ALA A 205 6.90 -6.64 -8.93
N PHE A 206 6.06 -5.65 -9.25
CA PHE A 206 4.82 -5.43 -8.51
C PHE A 206 3.63 -5.96 -9.29
N LEU A 207 2.78 -6.69 -8.59
CA LEU A 207 1.63 -7.40 -9.13
C LEU A 207 0.37 -6.88 -8.45
N HIS A 208 -0.63 -6.50 -9.24
CA HIS A 208 -1.89 -5.97 -8.70
C HIS A 208 -2.89 -7.03 -8.28
N SER A 209 -2.65 -8.29 -8.64
CA SER A 209 -3.46 -9.43 -8.24
C SER A 209 -2.73 -10.72 -8.59
N ARG A 210 -3.09 -11.81 -7.91
CA ARG A 210 -2.72 -13.18 -8.27
C ARG A 210 -3.59 -13.74 -9.41
N GLU A 211 -4.78 -13.18 -9.63
CA GLU A 211 -5.71 -13.64 -10.66
C GLU A 211 -5.33 -13.07 -12.04
N ARG A 212 -5.32 -13.94 -13.06
CA ARG A 212 -5.24 -13.48 -14.45
C ARG A 212 -6.44 -12.57 -14.73
N PRO A 213 -6.26 -11.37 -15.29
CA PRO A 213 -7.37 -10.46 -15.51
C PRO A 213 -8.32 -11.07 -16.53
N SER A 214 -9.55 -11.42 -16.11
CA SER A 214 -10.68 -11.67 -17.01
C SER A 214 -11.35 -10.36 -17.48
N GLY A 215 -10.76 -9.21 -17.13
CA GLY A 215 -11.22 -7.86 -17.41
C GLY A 215 -10.48 -6.86 -16.52
N LEU A 216 -10.59 -5.57 -16.85
CA LEU A 216 -9.90 -4.49 -16.14
C LEU A 216 -10.82 -3.90 -15.05
N ASP A 217 -10.75 -4.43 -13.83
CA ASP A 217 -11.47 -3.87 -12.66
C ASP A 217 -10.49 -3.17 -11.71
N LEU A 218 -10.25 -1.87 -11.92
CA LEU A 218 -9.34 -1.07 -11.10
C LEU A 218 -9.73 -1.03 -9.61
N ARG A 219 -10.98 -1.36 -9.27
CA ARG A 219 -11.42 -1.41 -7.87
C ARG A 219 -10.73 -2.54 -7.10
N ARG A 220 -10.34 -3.62 -7.75
CA ARG A 220 -9.68 -4.78 -7.10
C ARG A 220 -8.15 -4.76 -7.23
N LYS A 221 -7.58 -3.71 -7.81
CA LYS A 221 -6.14 -3.60 -8.08
C LYS A 221 -5.49 -2.65 -7.09
N GLY A 222 -4.29 -2.99 -6.63
CA GLY A 222 -3.47 -2.09 -5.84
C GLY A 222 -2.87 -0.99 -6.72
N TRP A 223 -2.40 0.10 -6.11
CA TRP A 223 -1.82 1.25 -6.82
C TRP A 223 -0.35 1.43 -6.42
N VAL A 224 0.35 2.38 -7.04
CA VAL A 224 1.71 2.79 -6.65
C VAL A 224 1.75 4.27 -6.26
N PHE A 225 2.34 4.58 -5.10
CA PHE A 225 2.59 5.94 -4.64
C PHE A 225 4.10 6.21 -4.55
N LEU A 226 4.55 7.20 -5.31
CA LEU A 226 5.91 7.75 -5.36
C LEU A 226 5.84 9.25 -5.06
N GLY A 227 5.11 9.62 -4.02
CA GLY A 227 4.58 10.98 -3.87
C GLY A 227 5.23 11.79 -2.78
N GLY A 228 6.56 11.70 -2.62
CA GLY A 228 7.28 12.45 -1.60
C GLY A 228 7.53 13.93 -1.88
N ASP A 229 8.39 14.51 -1.05
CA ASP A 229 8.89 15.88 -1.22
C ASP A 229 9.77 16.04 -2.47
N GLN A 230 10.37 14.94 -2.91
CA GLN A 230 11.37 14.89 -3.98
C GLN A 230 10.73 14.52 -5.33
N GLU A 231 11.32 15.08 -6.39
CA GLU A 231 10.98 14.73 -7.76
C GLU A 231 11.79 13.52 -8.21
N LEU A 232 11.11 12.57 -8.85
CA LEU A 232 11.70 11.36 -9.37
C LEU A 232 11.80 11.47 -10.90
N GLN A 233 13.01 11.31 -11.42
CA GLN A 233 13.32 11.29 -12.85
C GLN A 233 13.48 9.85 -13.35
N LEU A 234 12.59 9.40 -14.24
CA LEU A 234 12.66 8.10 -14.90
C LEU A 234 13.26 8.29 -16.28
N HIS A 235 14.38 7.65 -16.58
CA HIS A 235 14.97 7.72 -17.92
C HIS A 235 14.21 6.78 -18.87
N VAL A 236 13.46 7.33 -19.82
CA VAL A 236 12.63 6.58 -20.75
C VAL A 236 13.42 6.29 -22.02
N THR A 237 13.54 5.00 -22.37
CA THR A 237 14.19 4.56 -23.61
C THR A 237 13.41 3.51 -24.41
N SER A 238 12.36 2.91 -23.84
CA SER A 238 11.49 1.95 -24.54
C SER A 238 10.16 2.61 -24.97
N GLY A 239 9.81 2.56 -26.26
CA GLY A 239 8.60 3.23 -26.75
C GLY A 239 7.92 2.66 -27.99
N ASN A 240 8.36 1.52 -28.54
CA ASN A 240 7.80 1.04 -29.81
C ASN A 240 7.67 -0.48 -29.93
N ASP A 241 7.76 -1.26 -28.85
CA ASP A 241 7.58 -2.71 -28.93
C ASP A 241 6.12 -3.11 -28.60
N PRO A 242 5.31 -3.55 -29.58
CA PRO A 242 3.92 -3.94 -29.35
C PRO A 242 3.74 -5.27 -28.59
N GLU A 243 4.81 -5.96 -28.21
CA GLU A 243 4.79 -7.10 -27.29
C GLU A 243 5.23 -6.71 -25.89
N CYS A 244 5.70 -5.46 -25.67
CA CYS A 244 6.14 -4.95 -24.38
C CYS A 244 5.90 -3.45 -24.18
N GLY A 245 5.03 -3.17 -23.23
CA GLY A 245 4.66 -1.83 -22.83
C GLY A 245 3.98 -1.89 -21.48
N GLU A 246 4.51 -1.13 -20.54
CA GLU A 246 3.87 -0.89 -19.25
C GLU A 246 2.59 -0.07 -19.44
N PHE A 247 1.50 -0.48 -18.81
CA PHE A 247 0.22 0.19 -18.94
C PHE A 247 -0.03 1.10 -17.72
N PHE A 248 0.62 2.27 -17.68
CA PHE A 248 0.55 3.19 -16.53
C PHE A 248 -0.26 4.44 -16.78
N GLN A 249 -0.98 4.87 -15.74
CA GLN A 249 -1.51 6.21 -15.63
C GLN A 249 -0.71 6.95 -14.55
N PHE A 250 0.05 7.97 -14.97
CA PHE A 250 0.76 8.84 -14.03
C PHE A 250 -0.12 10.01 -13.64
N LEU A 251 -0.21 10.27 -12.34
CA LEU A 251 -0.89 11.42 -11.78
C LEU A 251 0.11 12.27 -10.99
N ASN A 252 0.38 13.49 -11.47
CA ASN A 252 1.49 14.30 -10.99
C ASN A 252 1.08 15.25 -9.87
N ILE A 253 1.70 15.13 -8.69
CA ILE A 253 1.42 16.01 -7.55
C ILE A 253 1.97 17.41 -7.85
N GLY A 254 1.13 18.44 -7.71
CA GLY A 254 1.49 19.85 -7.83
C GLY A 254 1.33 20.47 -9.21
N LYS A 255 0.77 19.75 -10.21
CA LYS A 255 0.57 20.30 -11.57
C LYS A 255 -0.79 19.92 -12.16
N PRO A 256 -1.58 20.87 -12.71
CA PRO A 256 -2.82 20.55 -13.40
C PRO A 256 -2.57 19.79 -14.73
N GLU A 257 -3.53 18.94 -15.12
CA GLU A 257 -3.43 17.96 -16.22
C GLU A 257 -3.34 18.53 -17.64
N ARG A 258 -3.46 19.85 -17.87
CA ARG A 258 -3.85 20.36 -19.20
C ARG A 258 -2.99 21.46 -19.80
N SER A 259 -1.68 21.27 -19.85
CA SER A 259 -0.86 22.15 -20.70
C SER A 259 0.06 21.29 -21.56
N PRO A 260 -0.23 21.15 -22.87
CA PRO A 260 0.67 20.47 -23.77
C PRO A 260 2.02 21.21 -23.73
N PRO A 261 3.14 20.51 -23.53
CA PRO A 261 4.44 21.11 -23.73
C PRO A 261 4.53 21.75 -25.12
N MET A 262 4.85 23.05 -25.16
CA MET A 262 5.21 23.73 -26.40
C MET A 262 6.72 23.60 -26.60
N PHE A 263 7.15 22.62 -27.39
CA PHE A 263 8.53 22.49 -27.84
C PHE A 263 8.63 22.73 -29.35
N THR A 264 8.26 23.93 -29.76
CA THR A 264 8.73 24.46 -31.03
C THR A 264 10.01 25.22 -30.74
N PHE A 265 11.12 24.85 -31.40
CA PHE A 265 12.24 25.77 -31.56
C PHE A 265 11.73 26.96 -32.37
N THR A 266 11.20 27.95 -31.67
CA THR A 266 10.55 29.12 -32.28
C THR A 266 11.58 30.08 -32.87
N THR A 267 12.88 29.88 -32.57
CA THR A 267 13.98 30.73 -33.03
C THR A 267 15.20 29.89 -33.41
N VAL A 268 15.37 29.64 -34.71
CA VAL A 268 16.65 29.18 -35.29
C VAL A 268 17.65 30.33 -35.35
N PRO A 269 18.98 30.08 -35.31
CA PRO A 269 19.99 31.13 -35.45
C PRO A 269 19.75 31.90 -36.75
N PRO A 270 19.75 33.25 -36.73
CA PRO A 270 19.63 34.05 -37.94
C PRO A 270 21.00 34.14 -38.66
N THR A 271 21.56 32.99 -39.05
CA THR A 271 22.76 32.91 -39.90
C THR A 271 22.35 32.48 -41.32
N PRO A 272 23.11 32.89 -42.36
CA PRO A 272 22.74 32.65 -43.76
C PRO A 272 22.48 31.17 -44.10
N ALA A 273 23.18 30.26 -43.42
CA ALA A 273 23.00 28.82 -43.57
C ALA A 273 21.60 28.33 -43.18
N PHE A 274 20.96 28.96 -42.18
CA PHE A 274 19.63 28.55 -41.69
C PHE A 274 18.47 29.33 -42.29
N THR A 275 18.65 30.61 -42.62
CA THR A 275 17.60 31.45 -43.22
C THR A 275 17.39 31.19 -44.71
N ASN A 276 18.47 30.89 -45.44
CA ASN A 276 18.42 30.73 -46.90
C ASN A 276 18.69 29.29 -47.39
N GLY A 277 19.21 28.43 -46.51
CA GLY A 277 19.79 27.15 -46.87
C GLY A 277 21.15 27.34 -47.55
N VAL A 278 22.15 26.54 -47.17
CA VAL A 278 23.41 26.48 -47.92
C VAL A 278 23.15 25.75 -49.23
N ARG A 279 23.21 26.48 -50.35
CA ARG A 279 23.07 25.91 -51.70
C ARG A 279 24.45 25.57 -52.23
N PHE A 280 24.79 24.29 -52.24
CA PHE A 280 25.99 23.81 -52.92
C PHE A 280 25.63 23.31 -54.31
N LEU A 281 26.41 23.76 -55.28
CA LEU A 281 26.33 23.36 -56.68
C LEU A 281 27.45 22.36 -56.95
N ASP A 282 27.24 21.10 -56.62
CA ASP A 282 27.90 20.04 -57.37
C ASP A 282 27.00 19.65 -58.54
N SER A 283 27.03 20.51 -59.56
CA SER A 283 26.60 20.34 -60.96
C SER A 283 25.24 19.67 -61.31
N ALA A 284 24.48 19.12 -60.36
CA ALA A 284 23.25 18.35 -60.62
C ALA A 284 22.24 18.31 -59.44
N VAL A 285 22.61 18.68 -58.21
CA VAL A 285 21.71 18.56 -57.05
C VAL A 285 21.63 19.90 -56.31
N GLN A 286 20.43 20.50 -56.24
CA GLN A 286 20.15 21.59 -55.31
C GLN A 286 19.67 20.98 -53.99
N ALA A 287 20.24 21.44 -52.88
CA ALA A 287 19.81 21.01 -51.57
C ALA A 287 19.76 22.16 -50.59
N LYS A 288 18.93 21.96 -49.56
CA LYS A 288 18.79 22.82 -48.41
C LYS A 288 19.21 22.05 -47.18
N VAL A 289 20.08 22.67 -46.39
CA VAL A 289 20.48 22.19 -45.07
C VAL A 289 19.66 22.93 -44.02
N SER A 290 19.09 22.22 -43.06
CA SER A 290 18.33 22.81 -41.95
C SER A 290 18.60 22.09 -40.64
N LEU A 291 18.49 22.82 -39.53
CA LEU A 291 18.54 22.24 -38.20
C LEU A 291 17.15 21.75 -37.83
N ARG A 292 17.03 20.47 -37.48
CA ARG A 292 15.78 19.95 -36.93
C ARG A 292 16.11 19.15 -35.68
N GLY A 293 15.36 19.43 -34.63
CA GLY A 293 15.26 18.51 -33.52
C GLY A 293 14.24 17.43 -33.82
N SER A 294 14.59 16.20 -33.50
CA SER A 294 13.73 15.05 -33.67
C SER A 294 13.79 14.20 -32.40
N TYR A 295 12.64 13.63 -32.06
CA TYR A 295 12.56 12.58 -31.06
C TYR A 295 13.16 11.29 -31.67
N PHE A 296 14.48 11.15 -31.63
CA PHE A 296 15.14 9.86 -31.88
C PHE A 296 15.41 9.17 -30.54
N GLY A 297 15.44 7.83 -30.52
CA GLY A 297 15.93 7.09 -29.35
C GLY A 297 14.92 6.23 -28.58
N PHE A 298 13.73 5.97 -29.10
CA PHE A 298 12.95 4.83 -28.60
C PHE A 298 13.52 3.56 -29.22
N TYR A 299 14.09 2.66 -28.41
CA TYR A 299 14.61 1.41 -28.95
C TYR A 299 13.50 0.63 -29.64
N LYS A 300 13.88 0.01 -30.76
CA LYS A 300 13.10 -1.07 -31.32
C LYS A 300 13.26 -2.37 -30.53
N TRP A 301 14.37 -2.60 -29.81
CA TRP A 301 14.62 -3.84 -29.06
C TRP A 301 15.71 -3.69 -27.98
N ASP A 302 15.37 -3.89 -26.69
CA ASP A 302 16.26 -3.75 -25.53
C ASP A 302 17.50 -4.68 -25.48
N ARG A 303 17.69 -5.58 -26.46
CA ARG A 303 18.72 -6.63 -26.40
C ARG A 303 19.80 -6.60 -27.48
N LYS A 304 19.75 -5.65 -28.43
CA LYS A 304 20.84 -5.53 -29.40
C LYS A 304 21.90 -4.59 -28.85
N GLU A 305 23.12 -5.11 -28.70
CA GLU A 305 24.31 -4.38 -28.28
C GLU A 305 24.43 -3.00 -28.97
N GLY A 306 24.76 -1.96 -28.20
CA GLY A 306 25.06 -0.62 -28.72
C GLY A 306 23.90 0.38 -28.73
N SER A 307 22.76 0.04 -28.15
CA SER A 307 21.60 0.91 -28.07
C SER A 307 21.46 1.45 -26.64
N ASP A 308 22.21 2.50 -26.35
CA ASP A 308 22.36 3.22 -25.08
C ASP A 308 21.77 4.64 -25.20
N MET A 309 21.22 5.24 -24.12
CA MET A 309 20.70 6.62 -24.14
C MET A 309 21.66 7.59 -24.80
N ASN A 310 22.95 7.31 -24.69
CA ASN A 310 24.05 8.04 -25.29
C ASN A 310 24.45 7.44 -26.65
N PHE A 311 23.52 7.49 -27.62
CA PHE A 311 23.76 6.98 -28.97
C PHE A 311 25.04 7.62 -29.55
N GLN A 312 26.00 6.76 -29.94
CA GLN A 312 27.29 7.17 -30.53
C GLN A 312 28.13 8.17 -29.69
N GLY A 313 27.85 8.34 -28.39
CA GLY A 313 28.60 9.30 -27.55
C GLY A 313 28.07 10.74 -27.58
N VAL A 314 26.99 11.00 -28.32
CA VAL A 314 26.39 12.35 -28.52
C VAL A 314 26.03 13.06 -27.21
N LEU A 315 25.70 12.33 -26.15
CA LEU A 315 25.28 12.82 -24.83
C LEU A 315 26.32 12.56 -23.74
N GLN A 316 27.59 12.30 -24.09
CA GLN A 316 28.63 11.88 -23.14
C GLN A 316 28.80 12.84 -21.95
N ARG A 317 28.55 14.14 -22.12
CA ARG A 317 28.60 15.13 -21.03
C ARG A 317 27.65 14.82 -19.87
N PHE A 318 26.49 14.22 -20.13
CA PHE A 318 25.48 13.92 -19.10
C PHE A 318 25.78 12.63 -18.34
N PHE A 319 26.60 11.76 -18.90
CA PHE A 319 26.87 10.43 -18.35
C PHE A 319 28.34 10.22 -17.93
N GLY A 320 29.23 11.17 -18.23
CA GLY A 320 30.66 11.13 -17.87
C GLY A 320 30.91 11.24 -16.35
N GLY A 321 31.85 10.43 -15.85
CA GLY A 321 32.27 10.40 -14.44
C GLY A 321 33.28 9.27 -14.17
N ALA A 322 33.81 9.21 -12.93
CA ALA A 322 34.82 8.21 -12.54
C ALA A 322 34.30 6.76 -12.43
N GLU A 323 32.97 6.57 -12.35
CA GLU A 323 32.32 5.25 -12.31
C GLU A 323 31.58 4.98 -13.61
N HIS A 324 31.67 3.76 -14.14
CA HIS A 324 30.93 3.33 -15.33
C HIS A 324 29.42 3.35 -15.02
N ARG A 325 28.68 4.28 -15.60
CA ARG A 325 27.23 4.41 -15.40
C ARG A 325 26.49 3.62 -16.47
N THR A 326 25.48 2.84 -16.07
CA THR A 326 24.56 2.20 -17.00
C THR A 326 23.59 3.26 -17.51
N MET A 327 23.62 3.51 -18.81
CA MET A 327 22.78 4.48 -19.51
C MET A 327 21.56 3.76 -20.14
N SER A 328 21.10 2.71 -19.45
CA SER A 328 19.95 1.86 -19.76
C SER A 328 18.62 2.50 -19.35
N SER A 329 17.51 1.98 -19.88
CA SER A 329 16.14 2.38 -19.50
C SER A 329 15.93 2.29 -18.00
N SER A 330 15.28 3.30 -17.44
CA SER A 330 14.69 3.24 -16.10
C SER A 330 13.22 2.91 -16.22
N CYS A 331 12.91 1.63 -16.37
CA CYS A 331 11.52 1.20 -16.44
C CYS A 331 11.07 0.71 -15.07
N LEU A 332 9.96 1.27 -14.58
CA LEU A 332 9.27 0.77 -13.40
C LEU A 332 8.49 -0.48 -13.84
N HIS A 333 9.14 -1.63 -13.91
CA HIS A 333 8.48 -2.85 -14.39
C HIS A 333 7.43 -3.39 -13.42
N LEU A 334 6.20 -2.99 -13.69
CA LEU A 334 4.99 -3.57 -13.14
C LEU A 334 4.48 -4.53 -14.21
N LEU A 335 4.81 -5.81 -14.04
CA LEU A 335 4.51 -6.96 -14.93
C LEU A 335 3.28 -6.75 -15.82
N GLY A 336 3.45 -6.51 -17.12
CA GLY A 336 2.38 -6.42 -18.12
C GLY A 336 2.95 -6.01 -19.49
N ASN A 337 2.25 -6.36 -20.57
CA ASN A 337 2.60 -5.92 -21.91
C ASN A 337 1.38 -5.55 -22.76
N PHE A 338 1.57 -5.05 -23.97
CA PHE A 338 0.46 -4.71 -24.87
C PHE A 338 -0.52 -5.85 -25.15
N SER A 339 -0.03 -7.10 -25.16
CA SER A 339 -0.86 -8.30 -25.32
C SER A 339 -1.54 -8.74 -24.01
N PHE A 340 -0.99 -8.35 -22.86
CA PHE A 340 -1.43 -8.69 -21.50
C PHE A 340 -1.19 -7.50 -20.54
N PRO A 341 -1.97 -6.41 -20.66
CA PRO A 341 -1.67 -5.17 -19.94
C PRO A 341 -1.84 -5.34 -18.44
N SER A 342 -0.97 -4.68 -17.67
CA SER A 342 -1.09 -4.56 -16.22
C SER A 342 -1.35 -3.11 -15.84
N PRO A 343 -2.63 -2.73 -15.80
CA PRO A 343 -3.03 -1.37 -15.56
C PRO A 343 -2.64 -0.93 -14.17
N THR A 344 -1.78 0.09 -14.10
CA THR A 344 -1.30 0.63 -12.84
C THR A 344 -1.49 2.13 -12.78
N ILE A 345 -2.02 2.60 -11.65
CA ILE A 345 -2.03 4.02 -11.33
C ILE A 345 -0.78 4.32 -10.51
N VAL A 346 0.02 5.28 -10.97
CA VAL A 346 1.19 5.80 -10.29
C VAL A 346 0.91 7.24 -9.86
N VAL A 347 0.95 7.49 -8.56
CA VAL A 347 0.72 8.81 -7.96
C VAL A 347 2.04 9.38 -7.46
N GLY A 348 2.48 10.53 -7.95
CA GLY A 348 3.72 11.15 -7.44
C GLY A 348 4.33 12.24 -8.31
N LYS A 349 5.43 12.85 -7.85
CA LYS A 349 6.19 13.85 -8.62
C LYS A 349 7.15 13.18 -9.60
N VAL A 350 6.60 12.53 -10.61
CA VAL A 350 7.39 11.75 -11.58
C VAL A 350 7.60 12.54 -12.86
N LYS A 351 8.86 12.69 -13.26
CA LYS A 351 9.29 13.18 -14.56
C LYS A 351 9.85 12.03 -15.38
N ARG A 352 9.72 12.12 -16.70
CA ARG A 352 10.57 11.39 -17.63
C ARG A 352 11.79 12.22 -17.97
N VAL A 353 12.91 11.53 -18.18
CA VAL A 353 14.12 12.04 -18.83
C VAL A 353 14.31 11.24 -20.10
N PHE A 354 14.55 11.89 -21.23
CA PHE A 354 14.74 11.20 -22.50
C PHE A 354 15.71 11.98 -23.38
N PRO A 355 16.44 11.29 -24.28
CA PRO A 355 17.34 11.97 -25.20
C PRO A 355 16.54 12.76 -26.23
N TYR A 356 16.96 13.99 -26.46
CA TYR A 356 16.49 14.85 -27.54
C TYR A 356 17.63 15.10 -28.49
N TYR A 357 17.51 14.59 -29.72
CA TYR A 357 18.55 14.69 -30.71
C TYR A 357 18.23 15.83 -31.68
N SER A 358 19.17 16.75 -31.77
CA SER A 358 19.17 17.79 -32.79
C SER A 358 20.19 17.42 -33.84
N GLY A 359 19.87 17.66 -35.10
CA GLY A 359 20.83 17.40 -36.15
C GLY A 359 20.58 18.19 -37.42
N ILE A 360 21.46 17.91 -38.36
CA ILE A 360 21.50 18.55 -39.66
C ILE A 360 20.70 17.67 -40.62
N LEU A 361 19.65 18.25 -41.19
CA LEU A 361 18.82 17.61 -42.19
C LEU A 361 19.11 18.17 -43.56
N TYR A 362 19.07 17.26 -44.51
CA TYR A 362 19.23 17.50 -45.92
C TYR A 362 17.89 17.31 -46.64
N GLU A 363 17.51 18.32 -47.42
CA GLU A 363 16.32 18.35 -48.26
C GLU A 363 16.76 18.69 -49.69
N ALA A 364 16.59 17.76 -50.63
CA ALA A 364 16.89 17.94 -52.05
C ALA A 364 15.63 18.14 -52.90
N SER A 365 14.47 17.67 -52.44
CA SER A 365 13.23 17.65 -53.22
C SER A 365 12.49 19.00 -53.29
N GLY A 366 12.71 19.92 -52.34
CA GLY A 366 12.01 21.21 -52.29
C GLY A 366 10.50 21.12 -51.99
N GLU A 367 9.99 19.92 -51.72
CA GLU A 367 8.57 19.66 -51.42
C GLU A 367 8.22 19.74 -49.93
N GLY A 368 9.15 20.22 -49.07
CA GLY A 368 8.92 20.33 -47.63
C GLY A 368 9.05 18.99 -46.88
N GLY A 369 9.55 17.95 -47.55
CA GLY A 369 9.87 16.65 -46.98
C GLY A 369 11.36 16.53 -46.66
N SER A 370 11.70 16.05 -45.47
CA SER A 370 13.10 15.74 -45.14
C SER A 370 13.56 14.47 -45.87
N ASP A 371 14.54 14.58 -46.74
CA ASP A 371 15.07 13.44 -47.51
C ASP A 371 16.09 12.62 -46.69
N LYS A 372 16.89 13.25 -45.82
CA LYS A 372 17.85 12.53 -44.96
C LYS A 372 18.31 13.31 -43.71
N PHE A 373 18.53 12.61 -42.60
CA PHE A 373 19.26 13.11 -41.41
C PHE A 373 20.75 12.82 -41.63
N VAL A 374 21.57 13.87 -41.71
CA VAL A 374 22.99 13.77 -42.12
C VAL A 374 23.89 13.55 -40.92
N ASP A 375 23.69 14.33 -39.85
CA ASP A 375 24.54 14.28 -38.67
C ASP A 375 23.82 14.81 -37.42
N VAL A 376 24.31 14.45 -36.24
CA VAL A 376 23.78 14.84 -34.93
C VAL A 376 24.67 15.91 -34.30
N LEU A 377 24.06 16.92 -33.68
CA LEU A 377 24.80 17.92 -32.91
C LEU A 377 25.16 17.33 -31.55
N GLU A 378 26.44 17.03 -31.35
CA GLU A 378 26.99 16.44 -30.12
C GLU A 378 27.08 17.42 -28.96
N ASN A 379 26.95 16.93 -27.73
CA ASN A 379 27.25 17.66 -26.52
C ASN A 379 28.30 16.87 -25.72
N PRO A 380 29.56 16.87 -26.18
CA PRO A 380 30.60 16.05 -25.58
C PRO A 380 31.04 16.62 -24.23
N ALA A 381 31.58 15.74 -23.39
CA ALA A 381 32.25 16.18 -22.18
C ALA A 381 33.52 16.98 -22.56
N PRO A 382 33.89 18.04 -21.83
CA PRO A 382 35.17 18.71 -22.05
C PRO A 382 36.31 17.69 -21.95
N LEU A 383 37.12 17.56 -23.00
CA LEU A 383 38.31 16.72 -22.97
C LEU A 383 39.41 17.46 -22.19
N GLU A 384 39.61 17.08 -20.92
CA GLU A 384 40.85 17.35 -20.21
C GLU A 384 41.90 16.36 -20.72
N THR A 385 42.85 16.85 -21.53
CA THR A 385 44.00 16.01 -21.93
C THR A 385 44.84 15.65 -20.70
N THR A 386 45.59 14.55 -20.77
CA THR A 386 46.55 14.11 -19.72
C THR A 386 47.60 15.17 -19.35
N ALA A 387 47.70 16.25 -20.12
CA ALA A 387 48.59 17.39 -19.91
C ALA A 387 47.88 18.63 -19.30
N GLY A 388 46.59 18.53 -18.93
CA GLY A 388 45.81 19.67 -18.40
C GLY A 388 45.48 20.74 -19.43
N VAL A 389 45.68 20.46 -20.72
CA VAL A 389 45.30 21.37 -21.82
C VAL A 389 43.86 21.06 -22.19
N ILE A 390 43.00 22.08 -22.10
CA ILE A 390 41.61 22.03 -22.57
C ILE A 390 41.65 22.09 -24.09
N GLU A 391 41.17 21.04 -24.76
CA GLU A 391 41.07 21.00 -26.22
C GLU A 391 40.09 22.07 -26.73
N ASN A 392 40.32 22.64 -27.92
CA ASN A 392 39.37 23.59 -28.52
C ASN A 392 38.02 22.88 -28.70
N PHE A 393 36.94 23.48 -28.19
CA PHE A 393 35.58 22.94 -28.24
C PHE A 393 35.20 22.44 -29.64
N TRP A 394 35.50 23.19 -30.70
CA TRP A 394 35.12 22.81 -32.07
C TRP A 394 35.86 21.57 -32.59
N ASN A 395 37.06 21.28 -32.07
CA ASN A 395 37.78 20.04 -32.39
C ASN A 395 37.11 18.82 -31.74
N THR A 396 36.34 19.03 -30.68
CA THR A 396 35.64 17.96 -29.95
C THR A 396 34.26 17.63 -30.54
N VAL A 397 33.76 18.44 -31.48
CA VAL A 397 32.44 18.25 -32.15
C VAL A 397 32.51 18.39 -33.68
N PRO A 398 33.36 17.64 -34.39
CA PRO A 398 33.41 17.72 -35.85
C PRO A 398 32.10 17.17 -36.46
N LEU A 399 31.51 17.94 -37.37
CA LEU A 399 30.31 17.47 -38.09
C LEU A 399 30.71 16.48 -39.19
N THR A 400 30.01 15.35 -39.26
CA THR A 400 30.11 14.38 -40.37
C THR A 400 29.31 14.90 -41.56
N LEU A 401 30.02 15.52 -42.50
CA LEU A 401 29.42 16.22 -43.63
C LEU A 401 29.31 15.37 -44.90
N SER A 402 29.43 14.04 -44.80
CA SER A 402 29.31 13.12 -45.94
C SER A 402 28.33 11.98 -45.68
N PHE A 403 27.56 11.61 -46.71
CA PHE A 403 26.56 10.55 -46.60
C PHE A 403 26.33 9.82 -47.92
N SER A 404 25.80 8.59 -47.87
CA SER A 404 25.52 7.82 -49.10
C SER A 404 24.55 8.56 -50.03
N GLY A 405 24.95 8.71 -51.28
CA GLY A 405 24.21 9.39 -52.35
C GLY A 405 23.47 8.44 -53.29
N ALA A 406 23.30 7.16 -52.92
CA ALA A 406 22.85 6.12 -53.84
C ALA A 406 21.48 6.42 -54.47
N ALA A 407 20.59 7.08 -53.72
CA ALA A 407 19.28 7.55 -54.20
C ALA A 407 19.37 8.60 -55.33
N PHE A 408 20.54 9.22 -55.50
CA PHE A 408 20.84 10.24 -56.50
C PHE A 408 21.85 9.74 -57.55
N GLY A 409 22.08 8.42 -57.64
CA GLY A 409 23.02 7.82 -58.59
C GLY A 409 24.50 8.09 -58.27
N ARG A 410 24.83 8.47 -57.03
CA ARG A 410 26.20 8.76 -56.58
C ARG A 410 26.60 7.87 -55.40
N PRO A 411 27.89 7.53 -55.23
CA PRO A 411 28.32 6.75 -54.07
C PRO A 411 28.14 7.53 -52.76
N PHE A 412 28.48 8.82 -52.76
CA PHE A 412 28.37 9.73 -51.62
C PHE A 412 27.99 11.14 -52.08
N ILE A 413 27.47 11.92 -51.13
CA ILE A 413 27.26 13.37 -51.19
C ILE A 413 28.11 13.97 -50.07
N GLU A 414 28.92 14.97 -50.39
CA GLU A 414 29.73 15.74 -49.46
C GLU A 414 29.20 17.17 -49.39
N LEU A 415 28.97 17.67 -48.17
CA LEU A 415 28.65 19.07 -47.92
C LEU A 415 29.97 19.86 -47.85
N PRO A 416 30.02 21.12 -48.33
CA PRO A 416 31.24 21.91 -48.29
C PRO A 416 31.64 22.15 -46.82
N PRO A 417 32.80 21.64 -46.37
CA PRO A 417 33.18 21.71 -44.96
C PRO A 417 33.32 23.15 -44.48
N ASP A 418 33.84 24.05 -45.32
CA ASP A 418 34.03 25.46 -44.97
C ASP A 418 32.70 26.22 -44.80
N GLU A 419 31.62 25.76 -45.44
CA GLU A 419 30.30 26.42 -45.40
C GLU A 419 29.37 25.82 -44.33
N VAL A 420 29.59 24.56 -43.95
CA VAL A 420 28.69 23.78 -43.07
C VAL A 420 29.40 23.29 -41.79
N ALA A 421 30.61 23.79 -41.50
CA ALA A 421 31.28 23.57 -40.22
C ALA A 421 30.49 24.20 -39.06
N ALA A 422 30.56 23.58 -37.87
CA ALA A 422 29.83 24.06 -36.69
C ALA A 422 30.22 25.50 -36.32
N GLU A 423 31.50 25.86 -36.42
CA GLU A 423 32.00 27.22 -36.20
C GLU A 423 31.51 28.25 -37.23
N THR A 424 31.14 27.83 -38.43
CA THR A 424 30.54 28.69 -39.46
C THR A 424 29.04 28.84 -39.24
N LEU A 425 28.38 27.78 -38.75
CA LEU A 425 26.94 27.76 -38.51
C LEU A 425 26.54 28.55 -37.25
N PHE A 426 27.35 28.50 -36.19
CA PHE A 426 27.04 29.09 -34.88
C PHE A 426 28.04 30.17 -34.51
N ARG A 427 27.58 31.30 -33.95
CA ARG A 427 28.42 32.46 -33.61
C ARG A 427 29.29 32.23 -32.38
N SER A 428 28.92 31.25 -31.55
CA SER A 428 29.63 30.92 -30.31
C SER A 428 29.35 29.49 -29.87
N GLN A 429 30.23 28.97 -29.01
CA GLN A 429 30.01 27.71 -28.30
C GLN A 429 28.69 27.71 -27.52
N GLU A 430 28.35 28.82 -26.85
CA GLU A 430 27.10 28.92 -26.08
C GLU A 430 25.86 28.86 -26.98
N GLU A 431 25.93 29.42 -28.20
CA GLU A 431 24.86 29.30 -29.18
C GLU A 431 24.73 27.86 -29.69
N TYR A 432 25.84 27.20 -30.06
CA TYR A 432 25.82 25.79 -30.46
C TYR A 432 25.17 24.91 -29.39
N LEU A 433 25.57 25.07 -28.12
CA LEU A 433 25.06 24.27 -27.01
C LEU A 433 23.55 24.46 -26.74
N LYS A 434 22.95 25.56 -27.20
CA LYS A 434 21.48 25.75 -27.14
C LYS A 434 20.74 24.85 -28.13
N PHE A 435 21.41 24.44 -29.21
CA PHE A 435 20.85 23.58 -30.25
C PHE A 435 21.40 22.15 -30.22
N ALA A 436 22.52 21.91 -29.53
CA ALA A 436 23.11 20.59 -29.36
C ALA A 436 22.11 19.60 -28.72
N SER A 437 22.32 18.31 -28.99
CA SER A 437 21.51 17.24 -28.40
C SER A 437 21.62 17.27 -26.87
N ASN A 438 20.51 16.98 -26.20
CA ASN A 438 20.37 17.20 -24.77
C ASN A 438 19.47 16.13 -24.13
N LEU A 439 19.53 15.99 -22.80
CA LEU A 439 18.51 15.31 -22.02
C LEU A 439 17.36 16.26 -21.74
N MET A 440 16.17 15.90 -22.18
CA MET A 440 14.94 16.63 -21.88
C MET A 440 14.26 15.99 -20.68
N SER A 441 13.72 16.83 -19.78
CA SER A 441 13.02 16.39 -18.59
C SER A 441 11.62 17.00 -18.54
N GLU A 442 10.59 16.18 -18.40
CA GLU A 442 9.22 16.68 -18.30
C GLU A 442 8.30 15.77 -17.47
N PRO A 443 7.17 16.31 -16.95
CA PRO A 443 6.17 15.52 -16.22
C PRO A 443 5.67 14.29 -17.00
N MET A 444 5.70 13.11 -16.37
CA MET A 444 5.31 11.85 -17.03
C MET A 444 3.82 11.80 -17.41
N ASN A 445 2.95 12.55 -16.72
CA ASN A 445 1.53 12.63 -17.08
C ASN A 445 1.27 13.38 -18.41
N ARG A 446 2.25 14.16 -18.92
CA ARG A 446 2.17 14.84 -20.23
C ARG A 446 2.70 13.99 -21.37
N ALA A 447 3.43 12.92 -21.04
CA ALA A 447 4.12 12.06 -21.99
C ALA A 447 3.17 11.27 -22.90
N PHE A 448 2.05 10.82 -22.33
CA PHE A 448 1.07 9.96 -22.98
C PHE A 448 0.44 10.60 -24.22
N ASP A 449 0.30 11.93 -24.23
CA ASP A 449 -0.34 12.67 -25.31
C ASP A 449 0.47 12.66 -26.61
N TYR A 450 1.79 12.37 -26.54
CA TYR A 450 2.71 12.48 -27.69
C TYR A 450 3.08 11.14 -28.35
N PHE A 451 2.93 10.01 -27.65
CA PHE A 451 3.33 8.69 -28.15
C PHE A 451 2.24 7.94 -28.91
N VAL A 452 1.13 8.62 -29.20
CA VAL A 452 0.01 8.07 -29.94
C VAL A 452 -0.14 8.86 -31.24
N ASN A 453 0.26 8.25 -32.35
CA ASN A 453 -0.13 8.73 -33.68
C ASN A 453 -1.41 8.02 -34.15
N ASP A 454 -1.95 8.48 -35.28
CA ASP A 454 -3.27 8.15 -35.84
C ASP A 454 -3.52 6.66 -36.14
N SER A 455 -2.55 5.77 -35.91
CA SER A 455 -2.66 4.33 -36.11
C SER A 455 -2.63 3.48 -34.81
N GLY A 456 -2.47 4.08 -33.62
CA GLY A 456 -2.58 3.41 -32.32
C GLY A 456 -1.45 2.41 -32.03
N LYS A 457 -0.77 2.49 -30.89
CA LYS A 457 -1.22 1.81 -29.67
C LYS A 457 -0.38 2.29 -28.48
N PHE A 458 -0.88 3.32 -27.82
CA PHE A 458 -1.14 3.32 -26.37
C PHE A 458 -2.59 3.78 -26.25
N PRO A 459 -3.36 3.47 -25.19
CA PRO A 459 -4.61 4.19 -25.00
C PRO A 459 -4.26 5.67 -24.80
N PRO A 460 -4.86 6.59 -25.57
CA PRO A 460 -5.01 7.95 -25.09
C PRO A 460 -5.58 7.93 -23.66
N PRO A 461 -5.32 8.94 -22.81
CA PRO A 461 -6.00 9.08 -21.52
C PRO A 461 -7.51 8.82 -21.61
N GLU A 462 -8.15 9.15 -22.74
CA GLU A 462 -9.54 8.83 -23.03
C GLU A 462 -9.83 7.34 -23.15
N LYS A 463 -8.96 6.53 -23.78
CA LYS A 463 -9.14 5.08 -23.91
C LYS A 463 -8.74 4.36 -22.61
N PHE A 464 -7.77 4.88 -21.85
CA PHE A 464 -7.54 4.44 -20.48
C PHE A 464 -8.80 4.72 -19.65
N ALA A 465 -9.34 5.94 -19.67
CA ALA A 465 -10.57 6.32 -18.97
C ALA A 465 -11.81 5.50 -19.42
N GLN A 466 -11.96 5.23 -20.72
CA GLN A 466 -13.03 4.40 -21.27
C GLN A 466 -12.93 2.93 -20.83
N VAL A 467 -11.71 2.38 -20.72
CA VAL A 467 -11.48 0.99 -20.29
C VAL A 467 -11.51 0.85 -18.77
N THR A 468 -11.12 1.90 -18.04
CA THR A 468 -10.90 1.86 -16.58
C THR A 468 -12.03 2.44 -15.76
N GLY A 469 -12.95 3.19 -16.39
CA GLY A 469 -14.20 3.68 -15.81
C GLY A 469 -14.04 4.62 -14.60
N ASN A 470 -12.87 5.20 -14.35
CA ASN A 470 -12.57 5.92 -13.10
C ASN A 470 -12.09 7.37 -13.30
N PRO A 471 -12.74 8.36 -12.64
CA PRO A 471 -12.21 9.70 -12.45
C PRO A 471 -11.35 9.73 -11.18
N VAL A 472 -10.07 9.38 -11.27
CA VAL A 472 -9.12 9.78 -10.22
C VAL A 472 -8.77 11.23 -10.48
N GLU A 473 -9.30 12.14 -9.66
CA GLU A 473 -9.06 13.57 -9.79
C GLU A 473 -7.94 14.00 -8.85
N MET A 474 -6.90 14.63 -9.39
CA MET A 474 -5.84 15.25 -8.62
C MET A 474 -5.94 16.77 -8.69
N THR A 475 -6.26 17.39 -7.56
CA THR A 475 -6.35 18.84 -7.41
C THR A 475 -5.06 19.40 -6.82
N GLY A 476 -3.93 19.20 -7.51
CA GLY A 476 -2.63 19.82 -7.16
C GLY A 476 -1.97 19.33 -5.86
N GLU A 477 -2.67 19.31 -4.72
CA GLU A 477 -2.12 18.98 -3.40
C GLU A 477 -2.80 17.75 -2.76
N ALA A 478 -4.00 17.39 -3.20
CA ALA A 478 -4.75 16.27 -2.69
C ALA A 478 -5.05 15.26 -3.80
N VAL A 479 -4.96 13.98 -3.44
CA VAL A 479 -5.43 12.88 -4.30
C VAL A 479 -6.87 12.61 -3.90
N THR A 480 -7.79 12.71 -4.85
CA THR A 480 -9.17 12.28 -4.64
C THR A 480 -9.42 10.98 -5.39
N ILE A 481 -9.72 9.94 -4.63
CA ILE A 481 -10.15 8.64 -5.16
C ILE A 481 -11.65 8.56 -4.98
N THR A 482 -12.38 8.31 -6.05
CA THR A 482 -13.83 8.15 -6.01
C THR A 482 -14.19 6.76 -6.54
N ASP A 483 -15.11 6.08 -5.86
CA ASP A 483 -15.71 4.84 -6.36
C ASP A 483 -16.63 5.18 -7.53
N PRO A 484 -16.39 4.61 -8.72
CA PRO A 484 -17.12 5.00 -9.93
C PRO A 484 -18.56 4.46 -9.94
N THR A 485 -18.85 3.43 -9.14
CA THR A 485 -20.19 2.83 -9.08
C THR A 485 -21.08 3.52 -8.07
N THR A 486 -20.49 4.00 -6.97
CA THR A 486 -21.24 4.67 -5.90
C THR A 486 -21.09 6.19 -5.92
N GLY A 487 -20.14 6.73 -6.69
CA GLY A 487 -19.77 8.15 -6.66
C GLY A 487 -19.11 8.58 -5.34
N GLN A 488 -18.80 7.63 -4.44
CA GLN A 488 -18.33 7.91 -3.10
C GLN A 488 -16.83 8.21 -3.11
N THR A 489 -16.40 9.32 -2.51
CA THR A 489 -14.97 9.58 -2.27
C THR A 489 -14.38 8.54 -1.33
N LEU A 490 -13.59 7.62 -1.88
CA LEU A 490 -12.81 6.61 -1.18
C LEU A 490 -11.56 7.20 -0.51
N PHE A 491 -11.00 8.28 -1.04
CA PHE A 491 -9.90 9.02 -0.43
C PHE A 491 -9.90 10.48 -0.88
N ALA A 492 -9.55 11.40 0.02
CA ALA A 492 -9.32 12.80 -0.30
C ALA A 492 -8.36 13.36 0.75
N GLY A 493 -7.11 13.61 0.37
CA GLY A 493 -6.09 14.15 1.27
C GLY A 493 -4.70 14.21 0.65
N ASP A 494 -3.77 14.83 1.39
CA ASP A 494 -2.36 14.84 1.04
C ASP A 494 -1.70 13.54 1.51
N GLY A 495 -1.33 12.69 0.55
CA GLY A 495 -0.62 11.45 0.82
C GLY A 495 0.72 11.65 1.53
N ARG A 496 1.34 12.83 1.50
CA ARG A 496 2.64 13.13 2.14
C ARG A 496 2.59 13.31 3.64
N ALA A 497 1.42 13.67 4.18
CA ALA A 497 1.27 13.96 5.60
C ALA A 497 1.18 12.69 6.48
N LEU A 498 1.22 11.49 5.88
CA LEU A 498 1.06 10.23 6.59
C LEU A 498 2.32 9.87 7.38
N THR A 499 2.17 9.63 8.68
CA THR A 499 3.24 9.18 9.58
C THR A 499 2.82 7.91 10.31
N THR A 500 3.78 7.16 10.86
CA THR A 500 3.47 5.97 11.68
C THR A 500 2.63 6.32 12.90
N ASP A 501 2.87 7.49 13.51
CA ASP A 501 2.05 8.01 14.61
C ASP A 501 0.59 8.17 14.17
N LEU A 502 0.33 8.86 13.05
CA LEU A 502 -1.03 9.03 12.53
C LEU A 502 -1.71 7.70 12.16
N LEU A 503 -0.93 6.69 11.76
CA LEU A 503 -1.45 5.35 11.48
C LEU A 503 -1.88 4.58 12.73
N LEU A 504 -1.20 4.78 13.87
CA LEU A 504 -1.42 4.00 15.08
C LEU A 504 -2.14 4.76 16.19
N ARG A 505 -2.24 6.09 16.07
CA ARG A 505 -2.90 6.97 17.03
C ARG A 505 -4.33 6.50 17.29
N ASP A 506 -4.63 6.28 18.57
CA ASP A 506 -5.92 5.81 19.07
C ASP A 506 -6.36 4.45 18.50
N ARG A 507 -5.43 3.66 17.96
CA ARG A 507 -5.68 2.29 17.48
C ARG A 507 -5.05 1.22 18.36
N VAL A 508 -4.06 1.53 19.17
CA VAL A 508 -3.39 0.50 19.95
C VAL A 508 -4.36 -0.08 20.99
N SER A 509 -4.67 -1.36 20.86
CA SER A 509 -5.60 -2.08 21.74
C SER A 509 -4.89 -2.75 22.90
N LEU A 510 -3.66 -3.20 22.66
CA LEU A 510 -2.86 -3.90 23.66
C LEU A 510 -1.41 -3.42 23.55
N VAL A 511 -0.80 -3.14 24.70
CA VAL A 511 0.60 -2.72 24.81
C VAL A 511 1.36 -3.74 25.62
N PHE A 512 2.47 -4.21 25.08
CA PHE A 512 3.47 -4.99 25.79
C PHE A 512 4.70 -4.13 26.06
N GLU A 513 5.15 -4.10 27.32
CA GLU A 513 6.32 -3.31 27.71
C GLU A 513 7.61 -3.95 27.21
N THR A 514 7.62 -5.28 27.05
CA THR A 514 8.79 -6.01 26.54
C THR A 514 8.45 -7.00 25.42
N PRO A 515 9.40 -7.30 24.51
CA PRO A 515 9.23 -8.36 23.52
C PRO A 515 9.00 -9.75 24.13
N ALA A 516 9.49 -10.00 25.35
CA ALA A 516 9.32 -11.27 26.04
C ALA A 516 7.87 -11.47 26.51
N GLU A 517 7.21 -10.42 27.03
CA GLU A 517 5.79 -10.46 27.38
C GLU A 517 4.92 -10.72 26.16
N PHE A 518 5.20 -10.00 25.06
CA PHE A 518 4.55 -10.22 23.78
C PHE A 518 4.72 -11.67 23.31
N ALA A 519 5.94 -12.21 23.36
CA ALA A 519 6.20 -13.57 22.92
C ALA A 519 5.40 -14.60 23.73
N ALA A 520 5.35 -14.43 25.05
CA ALA A 520 4.60 -15.32 25.94
C ALA A 520 3.08 -15.28 25.68
N ALA A 521 2.53 -14.10 25.36
CA ALA A 521 1.10 -13.91 25.19
C ALA A 521 0.61 -14.22 23.76
N CYS A 522 1.32 -13.76 22.74
CA CYS A 522 0.85 -13.71 21.35
C CYS A 522 1.64 -14.58 20.37
N LEU A 523 2.86 -15.06 20.72
CA LEU A 523 3.73 -15.82 19.81
C LEU A 523 4.16 -17.16 20.42
N ARG A 524 3.26 -18.14 20.38
CA ARG A 524 3.52 -19.49 20.94
C ARG A 524 4.17 -20.38 19.88
N GLY A 525 5.50 -20.52 19.96
CA GLY A 525 6.27 -21.24 18.95
C GLY A 525 6.24 -20.48 17.62
N THR A 526 5.56 -21.03 16.61
CA THR A 526 5.37 -20.38 15.31
C THR A 526 3.96 -19.81 15.11
N VAL A 527 3.08 -19.86 16.12
CA VAL A 527 1.71 -19.36 16.02
C VAL A 527 1.66 -17.92 16.54
N LEU A 528 1.42 -16.96 15.64
CA LEU A 528 1.20 -15.55 15.96
C LEU A 528 -0.30 -15.25 16.03
N ASP A 529 -0.85 -15.19 17.24
CA ASP A 529 -2.27 -14.92 17.49
C ASP A 529 -2.45 -13.50 18.05
N LEU A 530 -2.94 -12.60 17.19
CA LEU A 530 -3.22 -11.20 17.53
C LEU A 530 -4.69 -10.98 17.94
N GLN A 531 -5.54 -12.00 17.86
CA GLN A 531 -6.95 -11.95 18.25
C GLN A 531 -7.74 -10.77 17.65
N GLY A 532 -7.42 -10.36 16.42
CA GLY A 532 -8.06 -9.22 15.80
C GLY A 532 -7.68 -7.87 16.42
N GLN A 533 -6.53 -7.77 17.09
CA GLN A 533 -6.09 -6.56 17.78
C GLN A 533 -4.99 -5.82 17.03
N VAL A 534 -4.85 -4.54 17.37
CA VAL A 534 -3.64 -3.76 17.10
C VAL A 534 -2.76 -3.84 18.36
N VAL A 535 -1.68 -4.61 18.27
CA VAL A 535 -0.76 -4.87 19.36
C VAL A 535 0.48 -3.99 19.19
N LEU A 536 0.87 -3.25 20.23
CA LEU A 536 2.10 -2.49 20.29
C LEU A 536 3.11 -3.16 21.22
N VAL A 537 4.33 -3.40 20.74
CA VAL A 537 5.47 -3.86 21.53
C VAL A 537 6.47 -2.73 21.68
N LYS A 538 6.84 -2.37 22.92
CA LYS A 538 7.86 -1.34 23.20
C LYS A 538 9.30 -1.86 23.04
N GLY A 539 9.58 -2.51 21.93
CA GLY A 539 10.91 -3.00 21.58
C GLY A 539 10.90 -3.71 20.23
N PRO A 540 12.08 -4.13 19.72
CA PRO A 540 12.18 -4.87 18.47
C PRO A 540 11.53 -6.25 18.59
N VAL A 541 11.00 -6.75 17.49
CA VAL A 541 10.32 -8.05 17.44
C VAL A 541 10.97 -8.93 16.38
N SER A 542 11.20 -10.20 16.71
CA SER A 542 11.66 -11.20 15.76
C SER A 542 10.60 -12.29 15.60
N LEU A 543 10.09 -12.44 14.38
CA LEU A 543 9.17 -13.51 14.01
C LEU A 543 9.98 -14.73 13.54
N PRO A 544 9.73 -15.93 14.09
CA PRO A 544 10.45 -17.14 13.71
C PRO A 544 10.12 -17.58 12.28
N ARG A 545 10.83 -18.59 11.77
CA ARG A 545 10.50 -19.19 10.47
C ARG A 545 9.19 -19.98 10.53
N GLY A 546 8.35 -19.85 9.51
CA GLY A 546 7.13 -20.67 9.36
C GLY A 546 5.96 -20.18 10.21
N VAL A 547 5.81 -18.86 10.37
CA VAL A 547 4.75 -18.27 11.20
C VAL A 547 3.38 -18.54 10.60
N THR A 548 2.47 -19.05 11.43
CA THR A 548 1.04 -19.18 11.13
C THR A 548 0.24 -18.12 11.87
N VAL A 549 -0.70 -17.49 11.18
CA VAL A 549 -1.54 -16.42 11.72
C VAL A 549 -3.00 -16.90 11.70
N PRO A 550 -3.57 -17.34 12.84
CA PRO A 550 -4.94 -17.86 12.88
C PRO A 550 -6.00 -16.75 12.82
N THR A 551 -5.66 -15.54 13.29
CA THR A 551 -6.55 -14.38 13.32
C THR A 551 -5.86 -13.16 12.70
N PRO A 552 -6.59 -12.29 11.97
CA PRO A 552 -6.01 -11.04 11.47
C PRO A 552 -5.56 -10.13 12.61
N GLY A 553 -4.74 -9.13 12.29
CA GLY A 553 -4.30 -8.14 13.27
C GLY A 553 -3.21 -7.22 12.74
N VAL A 554 -2.87 -6.23 13.55
CA VAL A 554 -1.76 -5.32 13.30
C VAL A 554 -0.74 -5.50 14.42
N LEU A 555 0.48 -5.88 14.07
CA LEU A 555 1.61 -5.91 14.99
C LEU A 555 2.47 -4.68 14.76
N ALA A 556 2.52 -3.80 15.76
CA ALA A 556 3.39 -2.65 15.78
C ALA A 556 4.54 -2.85 16.78
N ALA A 557 5.76 -2.52 16.38
CA ALA A 557 6.95 -2.64 17.23
C ALA A 557 7.73 -1.32 17.24
N ARG A 558 8.23 -0.90 18.41
CA ARG A 558 9.18 0.20 18.51
C ARG A 558 10.60 -0.32 18.23
N GLY A 559 11.11 -0.02 17.05
CA GLY A 559 12.35 -0.59 16.51
C GLY A 559 12.09 -1.58 15.39
N ASP A 560 13.07 -2.44 15.12
CA ASP A 560 13.05 -3.32 13.96
C ASP A 560 12.09 -4.51 14.13
N ILE A 561 11.49 -4.94 13.02
CA ILE A 561 10.80 -6.22 12.91
C ILE A 561 11.61 -7.14 12.00
N VAL A 562 12.08 -8.26 12.54
CA VAL A 562 12.83 -9.27 11.79
C VAL A 562 11.91 -10.43 11.45
N VAL A 563 11.78 -10.76 10.16
CA VAL A 563 11.01 -11.92 9.67
C VAL A 563 11.98 -13.00 9.23
N GLN A 564 12.12 -14.07 10.02
CA GLN A 564 13.15 -15.10 9.81
C GLN A 564 12.84 -16.10 8.68
N GLY A 565 11.64 -16.07 8.12
CA GLY A 565 11.23 -16.97 7.03
C GLY A 565 9.79 -16.78 6.61
N GLU A 566 9.14 -17.85 6.17
CA GLU A 566 7.74 -17.82 5.69
C GLU A 566 6.77 -17.24 6.73
N VAL A 567 5.83 -16.40 6.26
CA VAL A 567 4.62 -16.02 7.00
C VAL A 567 3.42 -16.48 6.17
N LYS A 568 2.64 -17.40 6.75
CA LYS A 568 1.53 -18.06 6.07
C LYS A 568 0.28 -17.19 6.01
N PRO A 569 -0.59 -17.38 5.00
CA PRO A 569 -1.84 -16.63 4.90
C PRO A 569 -2.74 -16.87 6.11
N CYS A 570 -3.30 -15.79 6.64
CA CYS A 570 -4.45 -15.85 7.54
C CYS A 570 -5.74 -15.93 6.69
N PRO A 571 -6.58 -16.98 6.85
CA PRO A 571 -7.82 -17.11 6.10
C PRO A 571 -8.87 -16.04 6.48
N ALA A 572 -8.89 -15.63 7.75
CA ALA A 572 -9.89 -14.72 8.31
C ALA A 572 -9.63 -13.23 8.02
N GLY A 573 -8.46 -12.89 7.48
CA GLY A 573 -8.13 -11.51 7.11
C GLY A 573 -6.63 -11.28 7.08
N PRO A 574 -6.17 -10.05 6.79
CA PRO A 574 -4.77 -9.78 6.59
C PRO A 574 -3.99 -9.54 7.89
N LEU A 575 -2.67 -9.77 7.84
CA LEU A 575 -1.70 -9.35 8.83
C LEU A 575 -1.00 -8.07 8.35
N THR A 576 -0.87 -7.09 9.23
CA THR A 576 -0.03 -5.90 8.98
C THR A 576 1.09 -5.83 10.02
N LEU A 577 2.32 -5.62 9.54
CA LEU A 577 3.51 -5.42 10.37
C LEU A 577 3.93 -3.96 10.28
N VAL A 578 4.06 -3.28 11.41
CA VAL A 578 4.38 -1.85 11.50
C VAL A 578 5.63 -1.63 12.34
N ALA A 579 6.74 -1.23 11.71
CA ALA A 579 7.95 -0.82 12.41
C ALA A 579 7.89 0.70 12.71
N ILE A 580 7.94 1.05 14.00
CA ILE A 580 7.93 2.44 14.48
C ILE A 580 9.38 2.86 14.76
N GLY A 581 9.89 3.80 13.96
CA GLY A 581 11.27 4.28 14.09
C GLY A 581 12.35 3.23 13.80
N GLY A 582 12.00 2.13 13.12
CA GLY A 582 12.91 1.05 12.73
C GLY A 582 12.57 0.50 11.35
N ASP A 583 13.24 -0.59 10.98
CA ASP A 583 13.10 -1.25 9.69
C ASP A 583 12.38 -2.59 9.77
N ILE A 584 11.94 -3.11 8.62
CA ILE A 584 11.50 -4.50 8.49
C ILE A 584 12.55 -5.28 7.72
N VAL A 585 13.17 -6.25 8.39
CA VAL A 585 14.27 -7.06 7.85
C VAL A 585 13.76 -8.45 7.47
N LEU A 586 13.89 -8.82 6.19
CA LEU A 586 13.43 -10.10 5.66
C LEU A 586 14.60 -11.06 5.54
N GLN A 587 14.61 -12.14 6.33
CA GLN A 587 15.63 -13.21 6.24
C GLN A 587 15.09 -14.44 5.51
N THR A 588 14.11 -14.24 4.63
CA THR A 588 13.44 -15.30 3.87
C THR A 588 14.32 -15.82 2.75
N VAL A 589 14.18 -17.11 2.42
CA VAL A 589 14.91 -17.73 1.30
C VAL A 589 13.92 -18.50 0.43
N ASN A 590 13.51 -17.90 -0.70
CA ASN A 590 12.46 -18.45 -1.59
C ASN A 590 11.09 -18.68 -0.94
N GLU A 591 10.86 -18.10 0.25
CA GLU A 591 9.61 -18.20 1.00
C GLU A 591 8.70 -17.00 0.74
N GLU A 592 7.39 -17.18 0.93
CA GLU A 592 6.40 -16.11 0.84
C GLU A 592 6.15 -15.45 2.20
N VAL A 593 6.02 -14.13 2.20
CA VAL A 593 5.60 -13.34 3.36
C VAL A 593 4.22 -12.77 3.09
N TRP A 594 3.20 -13.35 3.72
CA TRP A 594 1.81 -12.87 3.64
C TRP A 594 1.53 -11.81 4.71
N ALA A 595 1.95 -10.58 4.44
CA ALA A 595 1.68 -9.44 5.29
C ALA A 595 1.78 -8.12 4.50
N HIS A 596 1.08 -7.10 4.97
CA HIS A 596 1.35 -5.72 4.60
C HIS A 596 2.48 -5.19 5.49
N LEU A 597 3.54 -4.65 4.90
CA LEU A 597 4.77 -4.25 5.59
C LEU A 597 4.86 -2.73 5.61
N VAL A 598 4.87 -2.14 6.80
CA VAL A 598 4.84 -0.69 7.00
C VAL A 598 6.03 -0.25 7.85
N ALA A 599 6.89 0.59 7.28
CA ALA A 599 8.02 1.24 7.93
C ALA A 599 8.13 2.70 7.43
N LEU A 600 7.14 3.54 7.74
CA LEU A 600 7.08 4.93 7.24
C LEU A 600 8.20 5.83 7.78
N ASP A 601 8.89 5.40 8.84
CA ASP A 601 10.06 6.08 9.39
C ASP A 601 11.39 5.42 8.93
N GLY A 602 11.33 4.29 8.24
CA GLY A 602 12.47 3.44 7.86
C GLY A 602 12.30 2.82 6.48
N THR A 603 12.73 1.56 6.33
CA THR A 603 12.66 0.80 5.08
C THR A 603 12.34 -0.68 5.30
N VAL A 604 12.04 -1.39 4.22
CA VAL A 604 11.93 -2.85 4.19
C VAL A 604 13.03 -3.36 3.28
N TYR A 605 13.79 -4.37 3.71
CA TYR A 605 14.86 -4.95 2.90
C TYR A 605 15.17 -6.40 3.26
N PRO A 606 15.67 -7.20 2.30
CA PRO A 606 16.18 -8.53 2.59
C PRO A 606 17.57 -8.48 3.24
N ALA A 607 17.79 -9.31 4.26
CA ALA A 607 19.10 -9.46 4.92
C ALA A 607 20.14 -10.17 4.04
N THR A 608 19.69 -10.83 2.97
CA THR A 608 20.53 -11.56 2.01
C THR A 608 20.12 -11.17 0.59
N PRO A 609 20.99 -11.32 -0.42
CA PRO A 609 20.67 -10.95 -1.80
C PRO A 609 19.73 -11.95 -2.50
N ASN A 610 18.85 -12.61 -1.75
CA ASN A 610 17.87 -13.54 -2.27
C ASN A 610 16.61 -12.80 -2.77
N PRO A 611 15.94 -13.30 -3.82
CA PRO A 611 14.66 -12.78 -4.25
C PRO A 611 13.60 -12.95 -3.15
N VAL A 612 12.84 -11.89 -2.88
CA VAL A 612 11.77 -11.88 -1.87
C VAL A 612 10.41 -12.02 -2.53
N LYS A 613 9.47 -12.72 -1.89
CA LYS A 613 8.06 -12.78 -2.34
C LYS A 613 7.14 -12.27 -1.23
N ILE A 614 6.47 -11.14 -1.48
CA ILE A 614 5.53 -10.52 -0.54
C ILE A 614 4.13 -10.53 -1.13
N ILE A 615 3.15 -10.91 -0.33
CA ILE A 615 1.73 -10.86 -0.65
C ILE A 615 1.05 -9.93 0.36
N GLY A 616 0.60 -8.77 -0.11
CA GLY A 616 0.14 -7.66 0.70
C GLY A 616 0.52 -6.33 0.05
N GLY A 617 1.43 -5.58 0.68
CA GLY A 617 1.97 -4.34 0.13
C GLY A 617 3.12 -3.82 0.97
N ILE A 618 3.83 -2.82 0.47
CA ILE A 618 4.98 -2.20 1.15
C ILE A 618 4.73 -0.70 1.27
N ALA A 619 4.88 -0.17 2.48
CA ALA A 619 4.83 1.25 2.77
C ALA A 619 6.09 1.68 3.52
N VAL A 620 6.96 2.48 2.91
CA VAL A 620 8.28 2.83 3.46
C VAL A 620 8.60 4.31 3.31
N LYS A 621 9.57 4.79 4.10
CA LYS A 621 10.17 6.11 3.86
C LYS A 621 10.96 6.14 2.56
N SER A 622 11.92 5.22 2.44
CA SER A 622 12.79 5.11 1.28
C SER A 622 12.90 3.66 0.84
N LEU A 623 13.03 3.41 -0.46
CA LEU A 623 13.28 2.09 -1.03
C LEU A 623 14.54 2.17 -1.89
N ARG A 624 15.54 1.33 -1.63
CA ARG A 624 16.88 1.42 -2.26
C ARG A 624 17.24 0.11 -2.96
N PRO A 625 17.77 0.12 -4.20
CA PRO A 625 18.21 -1.11 -4.89
C PRO A 625 19.58 -1.60 -4.42
N LEU A 626 20.57 -0.71 -4.40
CA LEU A 626 21.97 -1.00 -4.07
C LEU A 626 22.34 -0.26 -2.80
N ASN A 627 22.23 -0.93 -1.65
CA ASN A 627 22.70 -0.44 -0.35
C ASN A 627 22.73 -1.60 0.66
N PRO A 628 23.37 -1.44 1.83
CA PRO A 628 23.31 -2.44 2.91
C PRO A 628 21.89 -2.76 3.37
N LYS A 629 20.95 -1.84 3.12
CA LYS A 629 19.49 -1.98 3.32
C LYS A 629 18.72 -1.97 1.99
N GLY A 630 19.31 -2.58 0.95
CA GLY A 630 18.77 -2.58 -0.42
C GLY A 630 18.23 -3.93 -0.89
N TRP A 631 17.82 -4.00 -2.16
CA TRP A 631 17.16 -5.17 -2.79
C TRP A 631 17.96 -5.76 -3.97
N PRO A 632 19.23 -6.17 -3.79
CA PRO A 632 20.06 -6.65 -4.89
C PRO A 632 19.50 -7.94 -5.55
N GLY A 633 18.79 -8.77 -4.78
CA GLY A 633 18.15 -10.00 -5.25
C GLY A 633 16.80 -9.82 -5.94
N GLY A 634 16.24 -8.60 -5.97
CA GLY A 634 14.92 -8.33 -6.55
C GLY A 634 13.79 -9.07 -5.83
N GLY A 635 12.71 -9.38 -6.54
CA GLY A 635 11.59 -10.15 -5.99
C GLY A 635 10.23 -9.80 -6.58
N THR A 636 9.16 -10.16 -5.86
CA THR A 636 7.79 -9.84 -6.23
C THR A 636 7.00 -9.30 -5.05
N VAL A 637 6.23 -8.23 -5.27
CA VAL A 637 5.23 -7.71 -4.31
C VAL A 637 3.85 -7.80 -4.95
N THR A 638 2.96 -8.61 -4.41
CA THR A 638 1.62 -8.83 -4.95
C THR A 638 0.58 -8.24 -4.03
N TYR A 639 -0.29 -7.38 -4.56
CA TYR A 639 -1.43 -6.83 -3.86
C TYR A 639 -2.39 -7.93 -3.38
N ASP A 640 -2.81 -7.83 -2.13
CA ASP A 640 -3.88 -8.66 -1.55
C ASP A 640 -5.16 -7.83 -1.45
N ASP A 641 -6.16 -8.15 -2.27
CA ASP A 641 -7.42 -7.38 -2.35
C ASP A 641 -8.28 -7.49 -1.08
N ARG A 642 -7.98 -8.44 -0.19
CA ARG A 642 -8.59 -8.53 1.15
C ARG A 642 -8.19 -7.38 2.06
N LEU A 643 -7.11 -6.65 1.72
CA LEU A 643 -6.71 -5.42 2.41
C LEU A 643 -7.47 -4.19 1.89
N ASP A 644 -8.17 -4.28 0.76
CA ASP A 644 -8.73 -3.11 0.10
C ASP A 644 -9.80 -2.41 0.97
N PRO A 645 -9.56 -1.17 1.43
CA PRO A 645 -10.54 -0.43 2.24
C PRO A 645 -11.81 -0.06 1.44
N ALA A 646 -11.77 -0.17 0.10
CA ALA A 646 -12.88 0.05 -0.81
C ALA A 646 -13.55 -1.25 -1.30
N GLY A 647 -13.09 -2.42 -0.83
CA GLY A 647 -13.65 -3.72 -1.20
C GLY A 647 -15.12 -3.88 -0.83
N ARG A 648 -15.81 -4.82 -1.50
CA ARG A 648 -17.26 -5.09 -1.27
C ARG A 648 -17.56 -5.63 0.13
N GLU A 649 -16.60 -6.32 0.76
CA GLU A 649 -16.76 -6.90 2.10
C GLU A 649 -16.18 -5.98 3.19
N ARG A 650 -16.67 -4.74 3.26
CA ARG A 650 -16.21 -3.72 4.22
C ARG A 650 -16.26 -4.19 5.67
N SER A 651 -17.12 -5.15 6.01
CA SER A 651 -17.20 -5.77 7.33
C SER A 651 -15.95 -6.57 7.72
N ARG A 652 -15.18 -7.10 6.77
CA ARG A 652 -13.95 -7.86 7.04
C ARG A 652 -12.79 -7.00 7.51
N ALA A 653 -12.88 -5.69 7.29
CA ALA A 653 -11.92 -4.71 7.81
C ALA A 653 -12.10 -4.45 9.31
N TYR A 654 -13.21 -4.90 9.91
CA TYR A 654 -13.48 -4.72 11.33
C TYR A 654 -13.18 -6.00 12.12
N THR A 655 -13.03 -5.82 13.42
CA THR A 655 -12.90 -6.85 14.42
C THR A 655 -13.72 -6.43 15.62
N VAL A 656 -14.28 -7.40 16.31
CA VAL A 656 -15.08 -7.16 17.50
C VAL A 656 -14.36 -7.79 18.66
N GLN A 657 -14.10 -6.99 19.67
CA GLN A 657 -13.44 -7.40 20.90
C GLN A 657 -14.42 -7.16 22.05
N LEU A 658 -14.49 -8.12 22.95
CA LEU A 658 -15.08 -7.89 24.26
C LEU A 658 -13.94 -7.47 25.19
N ALA A 659 -14.19 -6.55 26.11
CA ALA A 659 -13.16 -6.18 27.08
C ALA A 659 -12.78 -7.42 27.90
N ASP A 660 -11.57 -7.93 27.71
CA ASP A 660 -10.96 -8.92 28.59
C ASP A 660 -10.06 -8.16 29.58
N TYR A 661 -10.72 -7.53 30.53
CA TYR A 661 -10.08 -7.13 31.78
C TYR A 661 -10.64 -8.06 32.85
N TYR A 662 -9.76 -8.59 33.68
CA TYR A 662 -10.04 -9.38 34.87
C TYR A 662 -10.83 -8.62 35.96
N ASP A 663 -11.51 -7.53 35.62
CA ASP A 663 -12.21 -6.67 36.56
C ASP A 663 -13.70 -6.58 36.21
N ASP A 664 -14.48 -7.30 37.03
CA ASP A 664 -15.88 -7.10 37.37
C ASP A 664 -16.82 -6.55 36.27
N PHE A 665 -17.56 -7.45 35.63
CA PHE A 665 -18.86 -7.04 35.08
C PHE A 665 -19.72 -6.52 36.24
N ARG A 666 -20.35 -5.35 36.04
CA ARG A 666 -21.20 -4.76 37.07
C ARG A 666 -22.48 -5.58 37.18
N MET A 667 -22.67 -6.21 38.34
CA MET A 667 -23.94 -6.81 38.72
C MET A 667 -24.83 -5.71 39.29
N GLU A 668 -25.82 -5.28 38.52
CA GLU A 668 -26.88 -4.43 39.02
C GLU A 668 -27.99 -5.34 39.58
N ARG A 669 -28.38 -5.09 40.84
CA ARG A 669 -29.46 -5.82 41.52
C ARG A 669 -30.71 -4.95 41.49
N GLU A 670 -31.78 -5.45 40.89
CA GLU A 670 -33.14 -4.88 40.97
C GLU A 670 -34.03 -5.74 41.87
#